data_AF-A0A8S1VAS2-F1
#
_entry.id   AF-A0A8S1VAS2-F1
#
_cell.length_a   1.000
_cell.length_b   1.000
_cell.length_c   1.000
_cell.angle_alpha   90.00
_cell.angle_beta   90.00
_cell.angle_gamma   90.00
#
_symmetry.space_group_name_H-M   'P 1'
#
loop_
_entity.id
_entity.type
_entity.pdbx_description
1 polymer ?
#
loop_
_entity_poly.entity_id
_entity_poly.type
_entity_poly.pdbx_seq_one_letter_code
_entity_poly.pdbx_strand_id
1 'polypeptide(L)'
;MSQKGAKGIKLSSSIEEEKKSDSISKQIKKQRKKNNNVGIVENKKKVKTQVVKRQDAWKHLETVVDLLIESDPKNILDSQELSGLIEEFENSESNPKDSYKEWFDKEYEYQYEETTQLMKPINFKSNLCYLHEFRKRVEYRQYWDIQEIIKDLHKLFGNIYMKCKNKQSYYYLSKVWDDAKPKIRTVIQEFSELIKEEVYNILQMNTEFKVSSTIWPVVPERKEIRTYIEIQDYEPNPNEEPHISQIKEKLSSKKIPVKCKSDCVCFDLSRMGTFNYSDIKWDSECPNRSNRIECREHEGTDKPCLNMQIQLKQYLINRINFGDNADVEETLCWGIDVYTRNVIINILPLNYVEVQKNQFIEKLILAINRPNDKERGYDMGLACDYIIRESRMVSSYYNKDDRKMAKSIKRVIKLDGGGFRIHTKGCGLVCVNKFGIKTNSLIIPYLGEIYQPWRWYEKQDFIKKQMKEHNKKDILPDFYNIMLDRHLDDYDGIDILFVDPINKGNFSSRLSHSCNPNCGTVTTVSNGSYVIGMYAMRDIQYGEELTFDYCSFTESKQEQLQALCLCGSENCKKYYLGLSNQREYNAILDRNHCFIKRNAILLNSCLDNYKIDQILLTKYKIGSSLLTGCPFWLKCWICQSLGFIDQEYIIYKAELDTKFIFNEETEKWNQFTAQQHSEERIQNLIFTLDKIKFFLKQSDTVEPPLSKISNEDLIINFWGINNESLLSNELYQLFQKHGLKKLMELIVLIQDKRHLYEIQEQLLLTRLLFLVLSHLLLQQKQSFQYEGLSLILQMMAFTYTYFKPTEYKGFQSPPIDDLEWGKVGLIKKKGKAEGKTYSSLFVWGQLVGWYKQTVASPQLSLCVDRRGTLLYPQISSFDINVEKQVQSQQEKNKTDFIYKYLEKRFNISVGEMSYKTNQKYFGTIFFEYVYSQELGSQFLDRVLVYDKKDFNIKFKQFLKYEKLKFNHSSEQIYKLIDHFKNLVQVPKQRSNRKKIEDIKSEERQQEDELLFKRECLITQEI
;
A
#
# COMPACT_ATOMS: atom_id res chain seq x y z
N MET A 1 -42.82 39.40 -32.62
CA MET A 1 -42.44 39.49 -34.05
C MET A 1 -41.68 38.21 -34.38
N SER A 2 -42.05 37.32 -35.29
CA SER A 2 -43.19 37.16 -36.18
C SER A 2 -43.07 35.75 -36.78
N GLN A 3 -44.15 34.96 -36.74
CA GLN A 3 -44.67 34.08 -37.81
C GLN A 3 -43.77 32.97 -38.42
N LYS A 4 -44.20 31.77 -38.83
CA LYS A 4 -45.48 31.14 -39.26
C LYS A 4 -45.21 29.61 -39.31
N GLY A 5 -46.12 28.74 -38.85
CA GLY A 5 -47.06 27.96 -39.69
C GLY A 5 -46.57 26.50 -39.83
N ALA A 6 -47.15 25.45 -39.23
CA ALA A 6 -48.52 24.89 -39.22
C ALA A 6 -48.92 24.13 -40.49
N LYS A 7 -49.41 22.89 -40.25
CA LYS A 7 -50.23 21.97 -41.10
C LYS A 7 -49.41 21.00 -41.98
N GLY A 8 -49.72 19.70 -42.09
CA GLY A 8 -50.82 18.86 -41.59
C GLY A 8 -50.58 17.39 -42.00
N ILE A 9 -50.81 16.42 -41.13
CA ILE A 9 -51.81 15.34 -41.19
C ILE A 9 -52.22 14.85 -42.61
N LYS A 10 -51.92 13.57 -42.89
CA LYS A 10 -52.75 12.52 -43.56
C LYS A 10 -51.89 11.24 -43.67
N LEU A 11 -52.04 10.19 -42.85
CA LEU A 11 -53.07 9.14 -42.77
C LEU A 11 -53.37 8.41 -44.10
N SER A 12 -52.84 7.19 -44.22
CA SER A 12 -53.48 5.98 -44.79
C SER A 12 -52.56 4.78 -44.47
N SER A 13 -52.86 3.92 -43.49
CA SER A 13 -53.63 2.66 -43.62
C SER A 13 -53.15 1.82 -44.81
N SER A 14 -52.70 0.58 -44.67
CA SER A 14 -53.44 -0.59 -44.11
C SER A 14 -52.47 -1.79 -44.05
N ILE A 15 -52.46 -2.58 -42.96
CA ILE A 15 -53.07 -3.93 -42.82
C ILE A 15 -52.34 -4.94 -43.75
N GLU A 16 -51.68 -5.99 -43.28
CA GLU A 16 -52.23 -7.17 -42.60
C GLU A 16 -51.09 -8.12 -42.14
N GLU A 17 -51.30 -8.82 -41.01
CA GLU A 17 -50.88 -10.22 -40.71
C GLU A 17 -49.38 -10.63 -40.73
N GLU A 18 -48.87 -11.57 -39.93
CA GLU A 18 -49.46 -12.60 -39.10
C GLU A 18 -48.42 -13.14 -38.08
N LYS A 19 -48.93 -13.77 -37.03
CA LYS A 19 -48.21 -14.44 -35.94
C LYS A 19 -47.28 -15.56 -36.45
N LYS A 20 -46.06 -15.66 -35.88
CA LYS A 20 -45.52 -16.92 -35.34
C LYS A 20 -44.22 -16.74 -34.56
N SER A 21 -44.10 -17.55 -33.51
CA SER A 21 -42.89 -17.91 -32.76
C SER A 21 -42.50 -17.07 -31.53
N ASP A 22 -43.37 -17.18 -30.51
CA ASP A 22 -42.91 -17.35 -29.13
C ASP A 22 -42.01 -18.59 -29.01
N SER A 23 -40.69 -18.42 -29.12
CA SER A 23 -39.73 -19.41 -28.61
C SER A 23 -38.34 -18.87 -28.24
N ILE A 24 -38.02 -17.60 -28.52
CA ILE A 24 -36.64 -17.08 -28.34
C ILE A 24 -36.43 -16.30 -27.02
N SER A 25 -37.51 -15.95 -26.31
CA SER A 25 -37.42 -15.08 -25.12
C SER A 25 -37.00 -15.79 -23.82
N LYS A 26 -36.86 -17.13 -23.81
CA LYS A 26 -36.39 -17.90 -22.65
C LYS A 26 -34.89 -18.28 -22.67
N GLN A 27 -34.18 -18.12 -23.79
CA GLN A 27 -32.73 -18.37 -23.86
C GLN A 27 -31.87 -17.11 -23.64
N ILE A 28 -32.38 -15.90 -23.92
CA ILE A 28 -31.61 -14.66 -23.79
C ILE A 28 -31.52 -14.14 -22.34
N LYS A 29 -32.44 -14.55 -21.45
CA LYS A 29 -32.41 -14.18 -20.01
C LYS A 29 -31.51 -15.06 -19.13
N LYS A 30 -30.92 -16.14 -19.67
CA LYS A 30 -29.93 -17.00 -18.97
C LYS A 30 -28.46 -16.67 -19.30
N GLN A 31 -28.18 -15.85 -20.33
CA GLN A 31 -26.81 -15.43 -20.68
C GLN A 31 -26.41 -14.03 -20.18
N ARG A 32 -27.34 -13.20 -19.71
CA ARG A 32 -27.05 -11.84 -19.18
C ARG A 32 -26.88 -11.75 -17.65
N LYS A 33 -26.79 -12.87 -16.94
CA LYS A 33 -26.54 -12.93 -15.48
C LYS A 33 -25.19 -13.57 -15.08
N LYS A 34 -24.23 -13.69 -16.01
CA LYS A 34 -22.90 -14.29 -15.73
C LYS A 34 -21.66 -13.41 -15.98
N ASN A 35 -21.78 -12.16 -16.42
CA ASN A 35 -20.61 -11.31 -16.77
C ASN A 35 -20.42 -10.04 -15.92
N ASN A 36 -21.00 -9.95 -14.72
CA ASN A 36 -20.70 -8.86 -13.77
C ASN A 36 -19.96 -9.35 -12.52
N ASN A 37 -19.03 -10.29 -12.70
CA ASN A 37 -17.98 -10.56 -11.72
C ASN A 37 -16.65 -10.30 -12.43
N VAL A 38 -16.00 -9.18 -12.11
CA VAL A 38 -14.53 -9.10 -12.18
C VAL A 38 -14.02 -10.02 -11.08
N GLY A 39 -14.11 -11.33 -11.34
CA GLY A 39 -13.46 -12.34 -10.54
C GLY A 39 -11.99 -12.27 -10.91
N ILE A 40 -11.18 -11.68 -10.03
CA ILE A 40 -9.74 -11.90 -10.03
C ILE A 40 -9.57 -13.41 -9.78
N VAL A 41 -9.36 -14.15 -10.87
CA VAL A 41 -8.93 -15.53 -10.77
C VAL A 41 -7.49 -15.46 -10.27
N GLU A 42 -7.29 -15.66 -8.97
CA GLU A 42 -5.99 -16.06 -8.43
C GLU A 42 -5.66 -17.42 -9.06
N ASN A 43 -5.02 -17.38 -10.24
CA ASN A 43 -4.45 -18.55 -10.86
C ASN A 43 -3.19 -18.94 -10.06
N LYS A 44 -3.40 -19.53 -8.88
CA LYS A 44 -2.38 -20.39 -8.23
C LYS A 44 -2.29 -21.71 -9.00
N LYS A 45 -1.89 -21.65 -10.28
CA LYS A 45 -1.26 -22.79 -10.93
C LYS A 45 0.22 -22.68 -10.64
N LYS A 46 0.70 -23.58 -9.78
CA LYS A 46 2.13 -23.87 -9.63
C LYS A 46 2.72 -24.02 -11.03
N VAL A 47 3.46 -23.02 -11.51
CA VAL A 47 4.34 -23.12 -12.68
C VAL A 47 5.59 -23.88 -12.23
N LYS A 48 5.40 -25.14 -11.82
CA LYS A 48 6.49 -26.10 -11.82
C LYS A 48 6.42 -26.79 -13.17
N THR A 49 7.54 -26.73 -13.90
CA THR A 49 7.88 -27.55 -15.07
C THR A 49 7.00 -27.39 -16.32
N GLN A 50 7.15 -26.26 -17.02
CA GLN A 50 6.94 -26.19 -18.48
C GLN A 50 8.09 -25.46 -19.21
N VAL A 51 9.28 -25.43 -18.60
CA VAL A 51 10.53 -25.04 -19.29
C VAL A 51 11.00 -26.12 -20.27
N VAL A 52 10.45 -27.34 -20.18
CA VAL A 52 10.80 -28.48 -21.02
C VAL A 52 9.92 -28.52 -22.27
N LYS A 53 10.28 -27.71 -23.26
CA LYS A 53 10.10 -27.86 -24.73
C LYS A 53 10.30 -26.50 -25.38
N ARG A 54 11.53 -25.97 -25.35
CA ARG A 54 11.89 -24.72 -26.03
C ARG A 54 13.34 -24.77 -26.47
N GLN A 55 13.63 -25.28 -27.68
CA GLN A 55 14.87 -25.04 -28.43
C GLN A 55 14.92 -25.87 -29.75
N ASP A 56 14.04 -25.58 -30.72
CA ASP A 56 14.09 -26.27 -32.03
C ASP A 56 14.34 -25.32 -33.22
N ALA A 57 13.73 -24.12 -33.29
CA ALA A 57 13.85 -23.24 -34.45
C ALA A 57 15.31 -22.89 -34.84
N TRP A 58 16.08 -22.34 -33.90
CA TRP A 58 17.47 -21.90 -34.17
C TRP A 58 18.40 -23.06 -34.48
N LYS A 59 18.17 -24.25 -33.90
CA LYS A 59 18.92 -25.47 -34.24
C LYS A 59 18.66 -25.93 -35.67
N HIS A 60 17.44 -25.74 -36.19
CA HIS A 60 17.17 -26.02 -37.61
C HIS A 60 17.98 -25.05 -38.50
N LEU A 61 18.17 -23.79 -38.11
CA LEU A 61 19.07 -22.89 -38.84
C LEU A 61 20.55 -23.26 -38.71
N GLU A 62 20.98 -23.88 -37.61
CA GLU A 62 22.35 -24.43 -37.51
C GLU A 62 22.56 -25.49 -38.61
N THR A 63 21.54 -26.29 -38.92
CA THR A 63 21.58 -27.27 -40.02
C THR A 63 21.81 -26.64 -41.39
N VAL A 64 21.49 -25.35 -41.59
CA VAL A 64 21.84 -24.64 -42.84
C VAL A 64 23.36 -24.61 -43.05
N VAL A 65 24.13 -24.44 -41.97
CA VAL A 65 25.60 -24.46 -42.02
C VAL A 65 26.08 -25.86 -42.39
N ASP A 66 25.53 -26.88 -41.74
CA ASP A 66 25.90 -28.27 -42.01
C ASP A 66 25.58 -28.66 -43.47
N LEU A 67 24.40 -28.29 -43.98
CA LEU A 67 24.00 -28.53 -45.37
C LEU A 67 24.89 -27.82 -46.39
N LEU A 68 25.37 -26.62 -46.06
CA LEU A 68 26.32 -25.89 -46.89
C LEU A 68 27.66 -26.61 -46.95
N ILE A 69 28.17 -27.07 -45.80
CA ILE A 69 29.42 -27.83 -45.71
C ILE A 69 29.29 -29.18 -46.44
N GLU A 70 28.20 -29.92 -46.24
CA GLU A 70 27.93 -31.19 -46.93
C GLU A 70 27.86 -31.05 -48.45
N SER A 71 27.35 -29.92 -48.95
CA SER A 71 27.22 -29.66 -50.38
C SER A 71 28.54 -29.22 -51.01
N ASP A 72 29.60 -29.04 -50.21
CA ASP A 72 30.93 -28.58 -50.61
C ASP A 72 32.04 -29.61 -50.29
N PRO A 73 32.12 -30.72 -51.03
CA PRO A 73 33.14 -31.76 -50.82
C PRO A 73 34.59 -31.32 -51.08
N LYS A 74 34.82 -30.09 -51.56
CA LYS A 74 36.15 -29.49 -51.74
C LYS A 74 36.52 -28.51 -50.63
N ASN A 75 35.68 -28.35 -49.61
CA ASN A 75 35.95 -27.50 -48.46
C ASN A 75 36.29 -26.04 -48.84
N ILE A 76 35.69 -25.51 -49.91
CA ILE A 76 35.76 -24.09 -50.28
C ILE A 76 35.11 -23.19 -49.22
N LEU A 77 34.14 -23.73 -48.47
CA LEU A 77 33.39 -23.14 -47.38
C LEU A 77 33.98 -23.49 -46.00
N ASP A 78 34.86 -24.50 -45.88
CA ASP A 78 35.33 -25.04 -44.59
C ASP A 78 36.38 -24.15 -43.90
N SER A 79 36.29 -24.10 -42.58
CA SER A 79 36.88 -23.11 -41.69
C SER A 79 38.05 -23.64 -40.85
N GLN A 80 39.06 -24.25 -41.48
CA GLN A 80 40.39 -24.39 -40.84
C GLN A 80 41.28 -23.16 -41.08
N GLU A 81 41.16 -22.47 -42.21
CA GLU A 81 41.81 -21.16 -42.42
C GLU A 81 41.09 -20.00 -41.72
N LEU A 82 39.80 -20.18 -41.39
CA LEU A 82 38.93 -19.12 -40.86
C LEU A 82 38.96 -18.99 -39.34
N SER A 83 39.29 -20.06 -38.62
CA SER A 83 39.50 -20.05 -37.17
C SER A 83 40.86 -19.45 -36.79
N GLY A 84 41.92 -19.75 -37.55
CA GLY A 84 43.27 -19.19 -37.32
C GLY A 84 43.40 -17.69 -37.58
N LEU A 85 42.62 -17.13 -38.51
CA LEU A 85 42.63 -15.68 -38.81
C LEU A 85 41.86 -14.83 -37.78
N ILE A 86 41.09 -15.44 -36.88
CA ILE A 86 40.35 -14.74 -35.82
C ILE A 86 41.29 -14.39 -34.64
N GLU A 87 42.27 -15.24 -34.34
CA GLU A 87 43.29 -14.97 -33.30
C GLU A 87 44.26 -13.85 -33.71
N GLU A 88 44.51 -13.65 -35.00
CA GLU A 88 45.33 -12.53 -35.51
C GLU A 88 44.59 -11.17 -35.48
N PHE A 89 43.26 -11.16 -35.53
CA PHE A 89 42.47 -9.92 -35.56
C PHE A 89 42.15 -9.38 -34.17
N GLU A 90 42.02 -10.24 -33.15
CA GLU A 90 41.78 -9.80 -31.75
C GLU A 90 42.99 -9.11 -31.11
N ASN A 91 44.16 -9.15 -31.76
CA ASN A 91 45.41 -8.52 -31.30
C ASN A 91 45.83 -7.24 -32.05
N SER A 92 44.99 -6.69 -32.95
CA SER A 92 45.33 -5.44 -33.68
C SER A 92 44.39 -4.28 -33.35
N GLU A 93 44.92 -3.25 -32.71
CA GLU A 93 44.24 -1.98 -32.44
C GLU A 93 44.08 -1.15 -33.73
N SER A 94 43.04 -1.38 -34.53
CA SER A 94 42.53 -0.33 -35.43
C SER A 94 41.07 -0.52 -35.82
N ASN A 95 40.36 0.60 -35.81
CA ASN A 95 38.90 0.76 -35.87
C ASN A 95 38.43 0.98 -37.32
N PRO A 96 37.44 0.25 -37.89
CA PRO A 96 36.92 0.55 -39.22
C PRO A 96 35.54 1.20 -39.15
N LYS A 97 35.53 2.53 -39.22
CA LYS A 97 34.39 3.36 -39.64
C LYS A 97 34.32 3.40 -41.17
N ASP A 98 33.08 3.45 -41.67
CA ASP A 98 32.66 4.02 -42.96
C ASP A 98 33.12 3.37 -44.29
N SER A 99 32.30 2.45 -44.84
CA SER A 99 32.07 2.33 -46.30
C SER A 99 30.98 1.30 -46.67
N TYR A 100 29.73 1.49 -46.25
CA TYR A 100 28.62 0.61 -46.73
C TYR A 100 27.59 1.33 -47.60
N LYS A 101 27.74 2.64 -47.81
CA LYS A 101 26.73 3.45 -48.52
C LYS A 101 27.19 4.02 -49.87
N GLU A 102 28.47 3.89 -50.23
CA GLU A 102 28.94 4.16 -51.60
C GLU A 102 29.02 2.90 -52.47
N TRP A 103 28.64 1.73 -51.93
CA TRP A 103 28.95 0.44 -52.54
C TRP A 103 27.93 -0.04 -53.59
N PHE A 104 26.71 0.50 -53.56
CA PHE A 104 25.64 0.08 -54.48
C PHE A 104 25.46 1.01 -55.69
N ASP A 105 26.04 2.23 -55.66
CA ASP A 105 25.88 3.22 -56.73
C ASP A 105 27.20 3.55 -57.47
N LYS A 106 28.30 2.81 -57.21
CA LYS A 106 29.53 2.93 -57.99
C LYS A 106 29.62 1.77 -58.98
N GLU A 107 29.64 2.10 -60.26
CA GLU A 107 30.09 1.19 -61.33
C GLU A 107 31.53 0.79 -61.03
N TYR A 108 31.76 -0.51 -60.85
CA TYR A 108 33.11 -1.04 -60.62
C TYR A 108 33.80 -1.25 -61.96
N GLU A 109 35.03 -0.77 -62.10
CA GLU A 109 35.87 -1.09 -63.26
C GLU A 109 36.41 -2.51 -63.14
N TYR A 110 36.07 -3.32 -64.14
CA TYR A 110 36.46 -4.71 -64.25
C TYR A 110 37.63 -4.82 -65.24
N GLN A 111 38.69 -5.53 -64.85
CA GLN A 111 39.76 -5.89 -65.75
C GLN A 111 39.57 -7.33 -66.25
N TYR A 112 39.58 -7.48 -67.56
CA TYR A 112 39.55 -8.79 -68.20
C TYR A 112 40.93 -9.45 -68.08
N GLU A 113 40.98 -10.61 -67.43
CA GLU A 113 42.22 -11.35 -67.23
C GLU A 113 42.34 -12.46 -68.30
N GLU A 114 43.23 -12.24 -69.28
CA GLU A 114 43.31 -13.06 -70.50
C GLU A 114 43.63 -14.53 -70.26
N THR A 115 44.31 -14.86 -69.16
CA THR A 115 44.65 -16.26 -68.80
C THR A 115 43.47 -17.04 -68.25
N THR A 116 42.45 -16.38 -67.70
CA THR A 116 41.30 -17.03 -67.05
C THR A 116 39.97 -16.75 -67.77
N GLN A 117 39.96 -15.83 -68.74
CA GLN A 117 38.79 -15.35 -69.48
C GLN A 117 37.68 -14.79 -68.57
N LEU A 118 38.06 -14.12 -67.48
CA LEU A 118 37.13 -13.61 -66.48
C LEU A 118 37.39 -12.14 -66.16
N MET A 119 36.33 -11.47 -65.73
CA MET A 119 36.33 -10.07 -65.30
C MET A 119 36.64 -10.00 -63.80
N LYS A 120 37.78 -9.42 -63.42
CA LYS A 120 38.18 -9.21 -62.01
C LYS A 120 38.15 -7.72 -61.65
N PRO A 121 37.59 -7.32 -60.51
CA PRO A 121 37.61 -5.93 -60.07
C PRO A 121 38.98 -5.55 -59.51
N ILE A 122 39.45 -4.34 -59.84
CA ILE A 122 40.75 -3.82 -59.40
C ILE A 122 40.57 -3.20 -58.01
N ASN A 123 41.25 -3.78 -57.00
CA ASN A 123 41.28 -3.40 -55.57
C ASN A 123 40.05 -3.77 -54.72
N PHE A 124 40.10 -4.91 -54.00
CA PHE A 124 39.14 -5.22 -52.94
C PHE A 124 39.76 -5.96 -51.74
N LYS A 125 39.47 -5.51 -50.52
CA LYS A 125 39.86 -6.18 -49.25
C LYS A 125 38.80 -7.21 -48.85
N SER A 126 39.22 -8.44 -48.57
CA SER A 126 38.33 -9.54 -48.18
C SER A 126 37.90 -9.45 -46.71
N ASN A 127 36.63 -9.70 -46.43
CA ASN A 127 36.15 -10.07 -45.10
C ASN A 127 35.69 -11.52 -45.17
N LEU A 128 36.48 -12.47 -44.66
CA LEU A 128 36.19 -13.90 -44.83
C LEU A 128 35.40 -14.53 -43.69
N CYS A 129 35.23 -13.83 -42.58
CA CYS A 129 34.61 -14.30 -41.35
C CYS A 129 33.10 -14.63 -41.43
N TYR A 130 32.47 -14.61 -42.61
CA TYR A 130 31.01 -14.59 -42.71
C TYR A 130 30.29 -15.90 -42.38
N LEU A 131 30.90 -17.08 -42.54
CA LEU A 131 30.26 -18.34 -42.10
C LEU A 131 30.24 -18.41 -40.57
N HIS A 132 31.35 -18.03 -39.94
CA HIS A 132 31.45 -17.88 -38.49
C HIS A 132 30.51 -16.81 -37.94
N GLU A 133 30.40 -15.66 -38.62
CA GLU A 133 29.45 -14.61 -38.26
C GLU A 133 28.00 -15.06 -38.47
N PHE A 134 27.69 -15.81 -39.53
CA PHE A 134 26.36 -16.38 -39.72
C PHE A 134 26.00 -17.32 -38.57
N ARG A 135 26.91 -18.24 -38.22
CA ARG A 135 26.79 -19.17 -37.10
C ARG A 135 26.59 -18.43 -35.78
N LYS A 136 27.47 -17.48 -35.44
CA LYS A 136 27.33 -16.61 -34.26
C LYS A 136 25.98 -15.92 -34.21
N ARG A 137 25.48 -15.39 -35.34
CA ARG A 137 24.15 -14.75 -35.39
C ARG A 137 22.98 -15.71 -35.14
N VAL A 138 23.08 -16.95 -35.60
CA VAL A 138 22.12 -18.01 -35.28
C VAL A 138 22.18 -18.33 -33.78
N GLU A 139 23.37 -18.60 -33.25
CA GLU A 139 23.62 -18.90 -31.82
C GLU A 139 23.10 -17.77 -30.91
N TYR A 140 23.28 -16.52 -31.33
CA TYR A 140 22.83 -15.33 -30.61
C TYR A 140 21.38 -14.91 -30.88
N ARG A 141 20.63 -15.67 -31.68
CA ARG A 141 19.22 -15.43 -31.99
C ARG A 141 18.93 -14.08 -32.65
N GLN A 142 19.70 -13.71 -33.67
CA GLN A 142 19.58 -12.40 -34.32
C GLN A 142 18.57 -12.34 -35.48
N TYR A 143 18.20 -13.49 -36.06
CA TYR A 143 17.29 -13.59 -37.21
C TYR A 143 15.80 -13.70 -36.86
N TRP A 144 15.05 -12.63 -37.11
CA TRP A 144 13.58 -12.63 -36.95
C TRP A 144 12.83 -12.53 -38.28
N ASP A 145 13.57 -12.53 -39.40
CA ASP A 145 13.05 -12.34 -40.76
C ASP A 145 13.89 -13.17 -41.75
N ILE A 146 13.21 -13.95 -42.60
CA ILE A 146 13.82 -14.73 -43.69
C ILE A 146 14.74 -13.86 -44.55
N GLN A 147 14.38 -12.60 -44.79
CA GLN A 147 15.15 -11.70 -45.64
C GLN A 147 16.56 -11.46 -45.11
N GLU A 148 16.79 -11.55 -43.79
CA GLU A 148 18.12 -11.40 -43.22
C GLU A 148 19.00 -12.61 -43.47
N ILE A 149 18.43 -13.80 -43.29
CA ILE A 149 19.10 -15.06 -43.55
C ILE A 149 19.53 -15.08 -45.02
N ILE A 150 18.63 -14.74 -45.94
CA ILE A 150 18.95 -14.64 -47.37
C ILE A 150 20.03 -13.59 -47.63
N LYS A 151 19.97 -12.42 -47.00
CA LYS A 151 20.99 -11.37 -47.17
C LYS A 151 22.37 -11.81 -46.70
N ASP A 152 22.46 -12.48 -45.56
CA ASP A 152 23.75 -12.93 -45.04
C ASP A 152 24.27 -14.15 -45.82
N LEU A 153 23.40 -15.04 -46.31
CA LEU A 153 23.77 -16.09 -47.27
C LEU A 153 24.28 -15.49 -48.60
N HIS A 154 23.60 -14.49 -49.16
CA HIS A 154 24.07 -13.81 -50.38
C HIS A 154 25.43 -13.13 -50.17
N LYS A 155 25.68 -12.51 -49.01
CA LYS A 155 27.00 -11.95 -48.70
C LYS A 155 28.05 -13.05 -48.60
N LEU A 156 27.75 -14.16 -47.92
CA LEU A 156 28.65 -15.30 -47.81
C LEU A 156 29.08 -15.79 -49.20
N PHE A 157 28.11 -16.12 -50.06
CA PHE A 157 28.38 -16.59 -51.42
C PHE A 157 29.05 -15.54 -52.30
N GLY A 158 28.64 -14.26 -52.19
CA GLY A 158 29.26 -13.15 -52.92
C GLY A 158 30.73 -12.97 -52.55
N ASN A 159 31.09 -13.08 -51.28
CA ASN A 159 32.49 -12.95 -50.84
C ASN A 159 33.35 -14.13 -51.27
N ILE A 160 32.78 -15.35 -51.29
CA ILE A 160 33.50 -16.56 -51.73
C ILE A 160 33.63 -16.58 -53.26
N TYR A 161 32.62 -16.09 -53.98
CA TYR A 161 32.69 -15.86 -55.42
C TYR A 161 33.87 -14.96 -55.79
N MET A 162 34.13 -13.91 -55.01
CA MET A 162 35.28 -13.03 -55.21
C MET A 162 36.65 -13.70 -55.01
N LYS A 163 36.71 -14.87 -54.34
CA LYS A 163 37.94 -15.64 -54.16
C LYS A 163 38.23 -16.65 -55.29
N CYS A 164 37.25 -16.96 -56.14
CA CYS A 164 37.45 -17.95 -57.19
C CYS A 164 38.48 -17.43 -58.22
N LYS A 165 39.59 -18.16 -58.40
CA LYS A 165 40.70 -17.72 -59.27
C LYS A 165 40.61 -18.25 -60.70
N ASN A 166 39.71 -19.19 -60.99
CA ASN A 166 39.57 -19.81 -62.30
C ASN A 166 38.11 -20.27 -62.55
N LYS A 167 37.79 -20.52 -63.83
CA LYS A 167 36.45 -20.93 -64.29
C LYS A 167 35.92 -22.19 -63.59
N GLN A 168 36.80 -23.13 -63.23
CA GLN A 168 36.41 -24.35 -62.54
C GLN A 168 35.95 -24.09 -61.10
N SER A 169 36.60 -23.18 -60.37
CA SER A 169 36.18 -22.76 -59.03
C SER A 169 34.82 -22.06 -59.04
N TYR A 170 34.56 -21.20 -60.02
CA TYR A 170 33.26 -20.53 -60.19
C TYR A 170 32.14 -21.52 -60.50
N TYR A 171 32.37 -22.43 -61.47
CA TYR A 171 31.41 -23.48 -61.81
C TYR A 171 31.11 -24.38 -60.61
N TYR A 172 32.15 -24.70 -59.83
CA TYR A 172 32.01 -25.51 -58.63
C TYR A 172 31.23 -24.77 -57.53
N LEU A 173 31.50 -23.50 -57.25
CA LEU A 173 30.73 -22.70 -56.27
C LEU A 173 29.26 -22.57 -56.68
N SER A 174 28.98 -22.38 -57.98
CA SER A 174 27.61 -22.39 -58.50
C SER A 174 26.93 -23.73 -58.23
N LYS A 175 27.64 -24.84 -58.48
CA LYS A 175 27.12 -26.19 -58.21
C LYS A 175 26.84 -26.43 -56.72
N VAL A 176 27.74 -25.99 -55.84
CA VAL A 176 27.53 -26.04 -54.37
C VAL A 176 26.26 -25.29 -53.98
N TRP A 177 26.06 -24.07 -54.52
CA TRP A 177 24.85 -23.30 -54.26
C TRP A 177 23.60 -23.99 -54.83
N ASP A 178 23.64 -24.47 -56.08
CA ASP A 178 22.50 -25.12 -56.73
C ASP A 178 22.09 -26.41 -56.01
N ASP A 179 23.06 -27.17 -55.48
CA ASP A 179 22.84 -28.39 -54.69
C ASP A 179 22.29 -28.06 -53.28
N ALA A 180 22.81 -27.01 -52.63
CA ALA A 180 22.41 -26.63 -51.27
C ALA A 180 21.10 -25.83 -51.21
N LYS A 181 20.84 -24.95 -52.19
CA LYS A 181 19.70 -24.03 -52.26
C LYS A 181 18.34 -24.69 -52.03
N PRO A 182 17.96 -25.82 -52.66
CA PRO A 182 16.66 -26.43 -52.41
C PRO A 182 16.51 -26.94 -50.97
N LYS A 183 17.58 -27.51 -50.38
CA LYS A 183 17.58 -28.01 -48.99
C LYS A 183 17.48 -26.86 -47.99
N ILE A 184 18.30 -25.82 -48.19
CA ILE A 184 18.30 -24.60 -47.35
C ILE A 184 16.95 -23.89 -47.40
N ARG A 185 16.32 -23.82 -48.59
CA ARG A 185 15.02 -23.16 -48.74
C ARG A 185 13.95 -23.83 -47.88
N THR A 186 13.94 -25.16 -47.80
CA THR A 186 13.04 -25.92 -46.93
C THR A 186 13.28 -25.57 -45.46
N VAL A 187 14.53 -25.62 -45.02
CA VAL A 187 14.92 -25.30 -43.63
C VAL A 187 14.55 -23.87 -43.23
N ILE A 188 14.76 -22.89 -44.11
CA ILE A 188 14.39 -21.48 -43.87
C ILE A 188 12.87 -21.30 -43.78
N GLN A 189 12.10 -22.04 -44.58
CA GLN A 189 10.63 -22.01 -44.52
C GLN A 189 10.12 -22.61 -43.19
N GLU A 190 10.67 -23.76 -42.78
CA GLU A 190 10.36 -24.38 -41.49
C GLU A 190 10.73 -23.46 -40.32
N PHE A 191 11.93 -22.87 -40.35
CA PHE A 191 12.36 -21.86 -39.37
C PHE A 191 11.35 -20.71 -39.25
N SER A 192 10.82 -20.22 -40.36
CA SER A 192 9.86 -19.11 -40.34
C SER A 192 8.55 -19.47 -39.65
N GLU A 193 8.09 -20.71 -39.74
CA GLU A 193 6.89 -21.14 -39.01
C GLU A 193 7.20 -21.35 -37.52
N LEU A 194 8.35 -21.94 -37.20
CA LEU A 194 8.79 -22.13 -35.82
C LEU A 194 9.04 -20.81 -35.08
N ILE A 195 9.54 -19.77 -35.77
CA ILE A 195 9.70 -18.43 -35.18
C ILE A 195 8.37 -17.78 -34.85
N LYS A 196 7.33 -17.95 -35.68
CA LYS A 196 5.99 -17.45 -35.34
C LYS A 196 5.48 -18.12 -34.06
N GLU A 197 5.74 -19.41 -33.90
CA GLU A 197 5.41 -20.14 -32.69
C GLU A 197 6.25 -19.68 -31.48
N GLU A 198 7.56 -19.43 -31.65
CA GLU A 198 8.43 -18.89 -30.59
C GLU A 198 7.95 -17.49 -30.14
N VAL A 199 7.62 -16.60 -31.08
CA VAL A 199 7.06 -15.28 -30.77
C VAL A 199 5.75 -15.42 -30.00
N TYR A 200 4.83 -16.26 -30.48
CA TYR A 200 3.57 -16.54 -29.77
C TYR A 200 3.84 -17.05 -28.35
N ASN A 201 4.80 -17.96 -28.19
CA ASN A 201 5.20 -18.53 -26.90
C ASN A 201 5.82 -17.48 -25.96
N ILE A 202 6.64 -16.55 -26.45
CA ILE A 202 7.19 -15.43 -25.66
C ILE A 202 6.05 -14.56 -25.15
N LEU A 203 5.09 -14.23 -26.01
CA LEU A 203 3.96 -13.37 -25.67
C LEU A 203 3.02 -13.98 -24.61
N GLN A 204 3.01 -15.32 -24.46
CA GLN A 204 2.20 -16.04 -23.47
C GLN A 204 2.95 -16.43 -22.18
N MET A 205 4.29 -16.28 -22.11
CA MET A 205 5.09 -16.79 -20.98
C MET A 205 4.66 -16.25 -19.61
N ASN A 206 4.36 -14.96 -19.56
CA ASN A 206 4.03 -14.27 -18.32
C ASN A 206 3.23 -13.02 -18.65
N THR A 207 1.90 -13.12 -18.68
CA THR A 207 0.99 -11.99 -18.93
C THR A 207 0.65 -11.21 -17.65
N GLU A 208 1.29 -11.53 -16.53
CA GLU A 208 1.16 -10.79 -15.28
C GLU A 208 1.64 -9.35 -15.50
N PHE A 209 0.92 -8.38 -14.93
CA PHE A 209 1.19 -6.94 -15.09
C PHE A 209 1.06 -6.38 -16.51
N LYS A 210 0.50 -7.15 -17.46
CA LYS A 210 0.10 -6.63 -18.77
C LYS A 210 -1.11 -5.71 -18.63
N VAL A 211 -0.98 -4.48 -19.10
CA VAL A 211 -2.11 -3.53 -19.11
C VAL A 211 -3.16 -3.99 -20.12
N SER A 212 -4.34 -4.31 -19.63
CA SER A 212 -5.49 -4.66 -20.47
C SER A 212 -6.22 -3.40 -20.93
N SER A 213 -6.41 -3.25 -22.25
CA SER A 213 -7.26 -2.20 -22.81
C SER A 213 -8.14 -2.77 -23.92
N THR A 214 -9.40 -2.34 -23.94
CA THR A 214 -10.38 -2.67 -24.99
C THR A 214 -10.20 -1.84 -26.25
N ILE A 215 -9.54 -0.68 -26.15
CA ILE A 215 -9.26 0.24 -27.25
C ILE A 215 -7.76 0.58 -27.22
N TRP A 216 -7.07 0.47 -28.35
CA TRP A 216 -5.66 0.86 -28.47
C TRP A 216 -5.38 1.43 -29.87
N PRO A 217 -4.60 2.52 -30.00
CA PRO A 217 -3.96 3.27 -28.92
C PRO A 217 -4.96 4.10 -28.09
N VAL A 218 -4.59 4.40 -26.85
CA VAL A 218 -5.33 5.35 -26.00
C VAL A 218 -4.52 6.63 -25.98
N VAL A 219 -4.99 7.64 -26.71
CA VAL A 219 -4.41 8.99 -26.74
C VAL A 219 -5.41 9.92 -26.05
N PRO A 220 -5.07 10.52 -24.90
CA PRO A 220 -5.98 11.44 -24.21
C PRO A 220 -6.32 12.64 -25.09
N GLU A 221 -7.60 13.03 -25.11
CA GLU A 221 -8.00 14.26 -25.80
C GLU A 221 -7.51 15.50 -25.01
N ARG A 222 -7.25 16.64 -25.67
CA ARG A 222 -6.84 17.87 -24.97
C ARG A 222 -7.81 18.30 -23.85
N LYS A 223 -9.10 18.03 -24.02
CA LYS A 223 -10.15 18.31 -23.03
C LYS A 223 -10.08 17.41 -21.78
N GLU A 224 -9.34 16.31 -21.86
CA GLU A 224 -9.11 15.36 -20.77
C GLU A 224 -7.83 15.69 -19.98
N ILE A 225 -7.00 16.60 -20.50
CA ILE A 225 -5.83 17.11 -19.78
C ILE A 225 -6.31 18.00 -18.65
N ARG A 226 -5.99 17.62 -17.42
CA ARG A 226 -6.32 18.35 -16.20
C ARG A 226 -5.81 19.79 -16.27
N THR A 227 -6.55 20.74 -15.70
CA THR A 227 -6.14 22.14 -15.49
C THR A 227 -6.09 22.48 -14.01
N TYR A 228 -5.11 23.27 -13.59
CA TYR A 228 -4.98 23.83 -12.24
C TYR A 228 -4.84 25.35 -12.31
N ILE A 229 -5.14 26.03 -11.21
CA ILE A 229 -4.85 27.45 -11.00
C ILE A 229 -3.40 27.54 -10.53
N GLU A 230 -2.58 28.29 -11.26
CA GLU A 230 -1.19 28.49 -10.89
C GLU A 230 -1.07 29.37 -9.64
N ILE A 231 -0.30 28.91 -8.65
CA ILE A 231 -0.06 29.64 -7.39
C ILE A 231 1.43 29.80 -7.13
N GLN A 232 1.77 30.86 -6.40
CA GLN A 232 3.14 31.20 -6.04
C GLN A 232 3.49 30.84 -4.60
N ASP A 233 2.55 30.42 -3.76
CA ASP A 233 2.82 29.96 -2.40
C ASP A 233 1.76 28.92 -2.01
N TYR A 234 1.94 28.22 -0.89
CA TYR A 234 0.93 27.30 -0.37
C TYR A 234 -0.38 28.03 -0.09
N GLU A 235 -1.50 27.44 -0.50
CA GLU A 235 -2.82 27.97 -0.18
C GLU A 235 -3.49 27.16 0.94
N PRO A 236 -3.67 27.72 2.15
CA PRO A 236 -4.30 27.01 3.26
C PRO A 236 -5.71 26.51 2.93
N ASN A 237 -6.06 25.30 3.35
CA ASN A 237 -7.41 24.77 3.27
C ASN A 237 -7.84 24.19 4.64
N PRO A 238 -8.88 24.74 5.30
CA PRO A 238 -9.72 25.87 4.86
C PRO A 238 -8.96 27.21 4.78
N ASN A 239 -9.32 28.04 3.80
CA ASN A 239 -8.69 29.36 3.59
C ASN A 239 -9.40 30.45 4.41
N GLU A 240 -9.47 30.24 5.73
CA GLU A 240 -10.06 31.18 6.69
C GLU A 240 -9.35 31.12 8.04
N GLU A 241 -9.46 32.19 8.84
CA GLU A 241 -8.96 32.18 10.22
C GLU A 241 -9.88 31.34 11.12
N PRO A 242 -9.34 30.62 12.12
CA PRO A 242 -7.95 30.60 12.56
C PRO A 242 -7.05 29.56 11.84
N HIS A 243 -7.55 28.88 10.80
CA HIS A 243 -6.86 27.76 10.16
C HIS A 243 -5.60 28.20 9.38
N ILE A 244 -5.66 29.38 8.74
CA ILE A 244 -4.51 30.01 8.08
C ILE A 244 -3.35 30.19 9.06
N SER A 245 -3.60 30.82 10.21
CA SER A 245 -2.58 31.06 11.24
C SER A 245 -1.98 29.76 11.79
N GLN A 246 -2.81 28.74 12.02
CA GLN A 246 -2.36 27.41 12.49
C GLN A 246 -1.44 26.72 11.49
N ILE A 247 -1.77 26.77 10.19
CA ILE A 247 -0.92 26.20 9.14
C ILE A 247 0.41 26.95 9.04
N LYS A 248 0.38 28.30 9.10
CA LYS A 248 1.60 29.11 9.11
C LYS A 248 2.50 28.80 10.30
N GLU A 249 1.94 28.61 11.49
CA GLU A 249 2.68 28.18 12.67
C GLU A 249 3.35 26.82 12.45
N LYS A 250 2.60 25.83 11.93
CA LYS A 250 3.12 24.50 11.59
C LYS A 250 4.16 24.49 10.47
N LEU A 251 4.13 25.46 9.56
CA LEU A 251 5.15 25.64 8.52
C LEU A 251 6.39 26.37 9.04
N SER A 252 6.26 27.17 10.10
CA SER A 252 7.39 27.96 10.60
C SER A 252 8.49 27.09 11.22
N SER A 253 9.74 27.43 10.96
CA SER A 253 10.91 26.79 11.57
C SER A 253 11.78 27.84 12.26
N LYS A 254 12.32 27.46 13.42
CA LYS A 254 13.30 28.26 14.18
C LYS A 254 14.73 28.10 13.66
N LYS A 255 14.94 27.30 12.61
CA LYS A 255 16.26 27.14 11.98
C LYS A 255 16.68 28.45 11.31
N ILE A 256 17.86 28.95 11.68
CA ILE A 256 18.44 30.18 11.13
C ILE A 256 19.64 29.80 10.27
N PRO A 257 19.75 30.30 9.03
CA PRO A 257 20.91 30.04 8.20
C PRO A 257 22.17 30.69 8.78
N VAL A 258 23.28 29.99 8.69
CA VAL A 258 24.61 30.49 9.06
C VAL A 258 25.21 31.25 7.88
N LYS A 259 26.02 32.28 8.15
CA LYS A 259 26.74 33.02 7.12
C LYS A 259 27.71 32.10 6.36
N CYS A 260 27.60 32.03 5.05
CA CYS A 260 28.51 31.24 4.21
C CYS A 260 29.81 32.00 3.93
N LYS A 261 30.91 31.24 3.80
CA LYS A 261 32.21 31.76 3.34
C LYS A 261 32.15 32.18 1.86
N SER A 262 33.08 33.04 1.44
CA SER A 262 33.18 33.56 0.06
C SER A 262 33.42 32.48 -1.01
N ASP A 263 33.99 31.35 -0.63
CA ASP A 263 34.39 30.21 -1.48
C ASP A 263 33.49 28.97 -1.30
N CYS A 264 32.32 29.15 -0.68
CA CYS A 264 31.39 28.06 -0.37
C CYS A 264 31.00 27.23 -1.60
N VAL A 265 30.81 25.92 -1.41
CA VAL A 265 30.39 24.98 -2.49
C VAL A 265 29.06 25.34 -3.14
N CYS A 266 28.21 26.15 -2.49
CA CYS A 266 26.91 26.57 -3.02
C CYS A 266 26.94 27.51 -4.23
N PHE A 267 28.13 27.87 -4.71
CA PHE A 267 28.31 28.55 -6.00
C PHE A 267 28.51 27.59 -7.19
N ASP A 268 28.61 26.27 -6.94
CA ASP A 268 28.86 25.25 -7.97
C ASP A 268 28.04 23.98 -7.67
N LEU A 269 27.10 23.66 -8.56
CA LEU A 269 26.22 22.48 -8.42
C LEU A 269 27.00 21.16 -8.32
N SER A 270 28.15 21.05 -8.98
CA SER A 270 28.95 19.83 -8.97
C SER A 270 29.60 19.55 -7.61
N ARG A 271 29.73 20.59 -6.77
CA ARG A 271 30.33 20.51 -5.43
C ARG A 271 29.30 20.47 -4.29
N MET A 272 28.01 20.51 -4.60
CA MET A 272 26.94 20.60 -3.61
C MET A 272 26.67 19.31 -2.83
N GLY A 273 27.22 18.17 -3.26
CA GLY A 273 27.01 16.87 -2.63
C GLY A 273 25.67 16.22 -3.00
N THR A 274 25.55 14.92 -2.77
CA THR A 274 24.33 14.14 -3.02
C THR A 274 23.36 14.20 -1.84
N PHE A 275 22.10 13.87 -2.07
CA PHE A 275 21.13 13.68 -0.98
C PHE A 275 21.17 12.22 -0.49
N ASN A 276 21.44 12.02 0.79
CA ASN A 276 21.39 10.73 1.47
C ASN A 276 19.97 10.51 2.01
N TYR A 277 19.27 9.53 1.43
CA TYR A 277 17.90 9.18 1.82
C TYR A 277 17.80 8.46 3.16
N SER A 278 18.87 7.81 3.64
CA SER A 278 18.89 7.14 4.94
C SER A 278 18.96 8.13 6.10
N ASP A 279 19.80 9.17 5.96
CA ASP A 279 19.95 10.22 6.99
C ASP A 279 19.05 11.45 6.73
N ILE A 280 18.36 11.46 5.58
CA ILE A 280 17.51 12.56 5.08
C ILE A 280 18.32 13.86 5.05
N LYS A 281 19.59 13.84 4.62
CA LYS A 281 20.52 14.99 4.63
C LYS A 281 21.25 15.15 3.30
N TRP A 282 21.70 16.37 3.01
CA TRP A 282 22.66 16.59 1.92
C TRP A 282 24.08 16.36 2.42
N ASP A 283 24.85 15.56 1.68
CA ASP A 283 26.29 15.32 1.91
C ASP A 283 27.11 16.52 1.40
N SER A 284 26.83 17.70 1.96
CA SER A 284 27.34 18.99 1.48
C SER A 284 28.28 19.63 2.49
N GLU A 285 29.38 20.21 2.01
CA GLU A 285 30.25 21.08 2.82
C GLU A 285 29.58 22.43 3.15
N CYS A 286 28.51 22.81 2.43
CA CYS A 286 27.75 24.01 2.77
C CYS A 286 26.90 23.75 4.03
N PRO A 287 27.11 24.49 5.12
CA PRO A 287 26.42 24.24 6.39
C PRO A 287 24.90 24.48 6.30
N ASN A 288 24.46 25.37 5.42
CA ASN A 288 23.03 25.61 5.21
C ASN A 288 22.40 24.47 4.40
N ARG A 289 23.04 24.05 3.30
CA ARG A 289 22.57 22.95 2.45
C ARG A 289 22.47 21.65 3.24
N SER A 290 23.51 21.28 3.98
CA SER A 290 23.52 20.05 4.80
C SER A 290 22.42 20.03 5.86
N ASN A 291 22.04 21.20 6.40
CA ASN A 291 20.93 21.37 7.33
C ASN A 291 19.56 21.58 6.67
N ARG A 292 19.49 21.53 5.32
CA ARG A 292 18.28 21.75 4.50
C ARG A 292 17.67 23.14 4.74
N ILE A 293 18.51 24.16 4.73
CA ILE A 293 18.15 25.58 4.86
C ILE A 293 18.72 26.30 3.64
N GLU A 294 17.96 27.25 3.09
CA GLU A 294 18.52 28.15 2.07
C GLU A 294 19.61 29.06 2.66
N CYS A 295 20.62 29.39 1.86
CA CYS A 295 21.57 30.41 2.26
C CYS A 295 20.88 31.79 2.36
N ARG A 296 21.46 32.74 3.10
CA ARG A 296 21.00 34.13 3.11
C ARG A 296 22.12 35.13 2.84
N GLU A 297 23.30 34.88 3.40
CA GLU A 297 24.43 35.80 3.33
C GLU A 297 25.72 35.07 2.97
N HIS A 298 26.57 35.72 2.19
CA HIS A 298 27.93 35.27 1.87
C HIS A 298 28.92 36.39 2.18
N GLU A 299 30.10 36.03 2.66
CA GLU A 299 31.16 37.00 2.95
C GLU A 299 31.74 37.59 1.67
N GLY A 300 31.63 38.92 1.52
CA GLY A 300 32.42 39.70 0.56
C GLY A 300 32.28 39.30 -0.91
N THR A 301 31.14 38.73 -1.32
CA THR A 301 30.91 38.26 -2.69
C THR A 301 29.47 38.51 -3.14
N ASP A 302 29.33 39.00 -4.37
CA ASP A 302 28.03 39.20 -5.04
C ASP A 302 27.68 38.04 -5.99
N LYS A 303 28.45 36.94 -5.96
CA LYS A 303 28.15 35.76 -6.79
C LYS A 303 26.76 35.22 -6.43
N PRO A 304 25.94 34.80 -7.42
CA PRO A 304 24.62 34.25 -7.15
C PRO A 304 24.74 32.89 -6.46
N CYS A 305 24.17 32.76 -5.27
CA CYS A 305 24.14 31.49 -4.55
C CYS A 305 23.10 30.53 -5.14
N LEU A 306 23.54 29.33 -5.52
CA LEU A 306 22.68 28.30 -6.10
C LEU A 306 21.83 27.56 -5.04
N ASN A 307 22.08 27.80 -3.74
CA ASN A 307 21.25 27.33 -2.64
C ASN A 307 20.19 28.37 -2.18
N MET A 308 20.04 29.50 -2.89
CA MET A 308 18.98 30.51 -2.65
C MET A 308 17.88 30.49 -3.72
N GLN A 309 17.68 29.32 -4.35
CA GLN A 309 16.93 29.21 -5.59
C GLN A 309 15.41 29.06 -5.41
N ILE A 310 14.89 28.70 -4.24
CA ILE A 310 13.47 28.35 -4.09
C ILE A 310 12.61 29.57 -4.36
N GLN A 311 12.88 30.69 -3.69
CA GLN A 311 12.16 31.95 -3.91
C GLN A 311 12.33 32.47 -5.33
N LEU A 312 13.53 32.34 -5.90
CA LEU A 312 13.82 32.79 -7.26
C LEU A 312 13.05 31.97 -8.31
N LYS A 313 13.07 30.64 -8.21
CA LYS A 313 12.32 29.73 -9.09
C LYS A 313 10.81 29.84 -8.86
N GLN A 314 10.36 30.13 -7.64
CA GLN A 314 8.96 30.44 -7.28
C GLN A 314 8.47 31.73 -7.99
N TYR A 315 9.32 32.75 -8.13
CA TYR A 315 9.01 33.94 -8.92
C TYR A 315 9.05 33.69 -10.44
N LEU A 316 9.90 32.76 -10.91
CA LEU A 316 10.05 32.42 -12.33
C LEU A 316 8.97 31.48 -12.89
N ILE A 317 8.02 31.03 -12.06
CA ILE A 317 6.85 30.21 -12.44
C ILE A 317 6.16 30.77 -13.71
N ASN A 318 6.19 32.09 -13.92
CA ASN A 318 5.59 32.79 -15.06
C ASN A 318 6.34 32.70 -16.42
N ARG A 319 7.40 31.89 -16.58
CA ARG A 319 8.26 31.91 -17.80
C ARG A 319 8.22 30.69 -18.72
N ILE A 320 7.37 29.69 -18.47
CA ILE A 320 7.15 28.57 -19.42
C ILE A 320 6.70 29.04 -20.82
N ASN A 321 6.23 30.28 -20.96
CA ASN A 321 5.82 30.85 -22.24
C ASN A 321 6.89 31.66 -23.00
N PHE A 322 8.18 31.64 -22.62
CA PHE A 322 9.22 32.42 -23.31
C PHE A 322 10.28 31.57 -24.03
N GLY A 323 9.86 30.90 -25.11
CA GLY A 323 10.75 30.48 -26.21
C GLY A 323 12.01 29.70 -25.79
N ASP A 324 13.18 30.14 -26.28
CA ASP A 324 14.45 29.39 -26.23
C ASP A 324 15.08 29.19 -24.82
N ASN A 325 14.49 29.73 -23.75
CA ASN A 325 15.05 29.71 -22.39
C ASN A 325 14.30 28.80 -21.39
N ALA A 326 13.37 27.96 -21.84
CA ALA A 326 12.64 27.03 -20.97
C ALA A 326 13.51 25.82 -20.57
N ASP A 327 13.44 25.42 -19.30
CA ASP A 327 14.10 24.18 -18.83
C ASP A 327 13.27 22.93 -19.19
N VAL A 328 11.95 23.03 -19.03
CA VAL A 328 10.99 21.92 -19.16
C VAL A 328 9.73 22.34 -19.91
N GLU A 329 9.04 21.38 -20.48
CA GLU A 329 7.75 21.54 -21.14
C GLU A 329 6.74 20.48 -20.66
N GLU A 330 5.50 20.89 -20.43
CA GLU A 330 4.38 19.98 -20.15
C GLU A 330 3.89 19.32 -21.44
N THR A 331 3.94 17.99 -21.50
CA THR A 331 3.59 17.20 -22.69
C THR A 331 3.00 15.84 -22.32
N LEU A 332 2.35 15.14 -23.27
CA LEU A 332 2.00 13.73 -23.07
C LEU A 332 3.28 12.90 -22.92
N CYS A 333 3.33 12.11 -21.85
CA CYS A 333 4.40 11.16 -21.60
C CYS A 333 3.90 9.72 -21.74
N TRP A 334 4.81 8.85 -22.13
CA TRP A 334 4.55 7.50 -22.57
C TRP A 334 5.50 6.54 -21.87
N GLY A 335 5.01 5.33 -21.59
CA GLY A 335 5.74 4.33 -20.83
C GLY A 335 5.36 2.91 -21.25
N ILE A 336 6.14 1.95 -20.76
CA ILE A 336 5.91 0.53 -21.01
C ILE A 336 5.65 -0.19 -19.69
N ASP A 337 4.73 -1.15 -19.71
CA ASP A 337 4.48 -2.01 -18.56
C ASP A 337 5.57 -3.08 -18.40
N VAL A 338 5.55 -3.78 -17.26
CA VAL A 338 6.52 -4.82 -16.94
C VAL A 338 6.45 -5.98 -17.95
N TYR A 339 5.27 -6.28 -18.47
CA TYR A 339 5.07 -7.31 -19.49
C TYR A 339 5.83 -6.98 -20.78
N THR A 340 5.59 -5.79 -21.35
CA THR A 340 6.22 -5.34 -22.59
C THR A 340 7.74 -5.23 -22.42
N ARG A 341 8.22 -4.77 -21.26
CA ARG A 341 9.65 -4.80 -20.92
C ARG A 341 10.23 -6.21 -21.02
N ASN A 342 9.57 -7.20 -20.40
CA ASN A 342 10.01 -8.60 -20.42
C ASN A 342 9.96 -9.19 -21.84
N VAL A 343 8.95 -8.85 -22.63
CA VAL A 343 8.86 -9.24 -24.05
C VAL A 343 10.07 -8.71 -24.81
N ILE A 344 10.42 -7.43 -24.64
CA ILE A 344 11.60 -6.83 -25.29
C ILE A 344 12.87 -7.60 -24.89
N ILE A 345 13.13 -7.80 -23.61
CA ILE A 345 14.35 -8.48 -23.13
C ILE A 345 14.54 -9.88 -23.73
N ASN A 346 13.44 -10.63 -23.83
CA ASN A 346 13.44 -12.00 -24.38
C ASN A 346 13.64 -12.04 -25.90
N ILE A 347 13.35 -10.95 -26.60
CA ILE A 347 13.52 -10.84 -28.06
C ILE A 347 14.90 -10.28 -28.43
N LEU A 348 15.51 -9.48 -27.55
CA LEU A 348 16.84 -8.94 -27.79
C LEU A 348 17.89 -10.08 -27.86
N PRO A 349 18.88 -9.97 -28.78
CA PRO A 349 19.87 -11.03 -29.00
C PRO A 349 20.61 -11.47 -27.72
N LEU A 350 21.02 -12.74 -27.69
CA LEU A 350 21.64 -13.36 -26.51
C LEU A 350 23.09 -12.92 -26.26
N ASN A 351 23.78 -12.38 -27.28
CA ASN A 351 25.14 -11.86 -27.10
C ASN A 351 25.21 -10.56 -26.30
N TYR A 352 24.07 -9.93 -26.01
CA TYR A 352 24.01 -8.76 -25.16
C TYR A 352 23.73 -9.19 -23.72
N VAL A 353 24.62 -8.79 -22.81
CA VAL A 353 24.40 -8.99 -21.38
C VAL A 353 23.22 -8.15 -20.89
N GLU A 354 22.64 -8.53 -19.76
CA GLU A 354 21.42 -7.88 -19.23
C GLU A 354 21.58 -6.37 -19.05
N VAL A 355 22.74 -5.91 -18.56
CA VAL A 355 23.06 -4.48 -18.42
C VAL A 355 22.94 -3.72 -19.75
N GLN A 356 23.42 -4.30 -20.86
CA GLN A 356 23.35 -3.67 -22.18
C GLN A 356 21.91 -3.61 -22.69
N LYS A 357 21.11 -4.66 -22.44
CA LYS A 357 19.68 -4.68 -22.77
C LYS A 357 18.91 -3.62 -21.98
N ASN A 358 19.22 -3.46 -20.70
CA ASN A 358 18.58 -2.47 -19.83
C ASN A 358 18.91 -1.05 -20.25
N GLN A 359 20.20 -0.76 -20.53
CA GLN A 359 20.62 0.53 -21.10
C GLN A 359 19.88 0.84 -22.40
N PHE A 360 19.73 -0.13 -23.30
CA PHE A 360 18.97 0.08 -24.53
C PHE A 360 17.49 0.40 -24.29
N ILE A 361 16.85 -0.26 -23.32
CA ILE A 361 15.44 0.02 -22.96
C ILE A 361 15.29 1.46 -22.44
N GLU A 362 16.23 1.97 -21.63
CA GLU A 362 16.22 3.38 -21.20
C GLU A 362 16.32 4.34 -22.39
N LYS A 363 17.23 4.06 -23.33
CA LYS A 363 17.35 4.84 -24.58
C LYS A 363 16.11 4.74 -25.47
N LEU A 364 15.42 3.60 -25.45
CA LEU A 364 14.17 3.37 -26.16
C LEU A 364 13.02 4.20 -25.56
N ILE A 365 12.92 4.27 -24.23
CA ILE A 365 11.95 5.13 -23.54
C ILE A 365 12.20 6.62 -23.86
N LEU A 366 13.46 7.03 -23.97
CA LEU A 366 13.82 8.37 -24.44
C LEU A 366 13.36 8.61 -25.90
N ALA A 367 13.55 7.63 -26.79
CA ALA A 367 13.10 7.71 -28.18
C ALA A 367 11.57 7.77 -28.32
N ILE A 368 10.85 7.11 -27.41
CA ILE A 368 9.38 7.10 -27.30
C ILE A 368 8.87 8.50 -26.93
N ASN A 369 9.51 9.17 -25.98
CA ASN A 369 9.10 10.48 -25.46
C ASN A 369 9.76 11.68 -26.17
N ARG A 370 10.24 11.49 -27.40
CA ARG A 370 11.00 12.51 -28.12
C ARG A 370 10.19 13.81 -28.35
N PRO A 371 10.81 15.00 -28.27
CA PRO A 371 10.10 16.29 -28.36
C PRO A 371 9.33 16.53 -29.67
N ASN A 372 9.80 15.97 -30.79
CA ASN A 372 9.26 16.25 -32.13
C ASN A 372 8.02 15.41 -32.52
N ASP A 373 7.60 14.43 -31.69
CA ASP A 373 6.54 13.48 -32.08
C ASP A 373 5.67 13.01 -30.89
N LYS A 374 5.21 13.99 -30.11
CA LYS A 374 4.56 13.79 -28.80
C LYS A 374 3.23 13.02 -28.85
N GLU A 375 2.47 13.13 -29.94
CA GLU A 375 1.13 12.53 -30.08
C GLU A 375 1.19 11.06 -30.54
N ARG A 376 2.32 10.60 -31.08
CA ARG A 376 2.50 9.23 -31.61
C ARG A 376 3.48 8.39 -30.79
N GLY A 377 3.75 8.78 -29.54
CA GLY A 377 4.62 8.02 -28.64
C GLY A 377 4.12 6.58 -28.38
N TYR A 378 2.86 6.27 -28.66
CA TYR A 378 2.34 4.90 -28.59
C TYR A 378 2.93 3.92 -29.63
N ASP A 379 3.60 4.41 -30.69
CA ASP A 379 4.10 3.59 -31.79
C ASP A 379 5.57 3.17 -31.57
N MET A 380 5.75 1.92 -31.13
CA MET A 380 7.07 1.32 -30.92
C MET A 380 7.92 1.25 -32.21
N GLY A 381 7.27 1.10 -33.37
CA GLY A 381 7.95 1.07 -34.67
C GLY A 381 8.60 2.42 -35.00
N LEU A 382 7.87 3.52 -34.75
CA LEU A 382 8.41 4.88 -34.91
C LEU A 382 9.56 5.20 -33.96
N ALA A 383 9.51 4.68 -32.72
CA ALA A 383 10.63 4.81 -31.79
C ALA A 383 11.86 4.06 -32.30
N CYS A 384 11.69 2.81 -32.75
CA CYS A 384 12.77 2.01 -33.33
C CYS A 384 13.37 2.68 -34.59
N ASP A 385 12.54 3.25 -35.46
CA ASP A 385 13.01 3.91 -36.68
C ASP A 385 13.85 5.15 -36.41
N TYR A 386 13.49 5.91 -35.37
CA TYR A 386 14.30 7.01 -34.91
C TYR A 386 15.67 6.55 -34.42
N ILE A 387 15.74 5.53 -33.55
CA ILE A 387 17.02 4.96 -33.10
C ILE A 387 17.88 4.49 -34.28
N ILE A 388 17.27 3.79 -35.25
CA ILE A 388 17.98 3.28 -36.45
C ILE A 388 18.53 4.40 -37.32
N ARG A 389 17.84 5.55 -37.38
CA ARG A 389 18.27 6.73 -38.12
C ARG A 389 19.37 7.49 -37.38
N GLU A 390 19.13 7.84 -36.11
CA GLU A 390 20.05 8.64 -35.30
C GLU A 390 21.37 7.91 -35.05
N SER A 391 21.36 6.58 -34.87
CA SER A 391 22.58 5.78 -34.66
C SER A 391 23.58 5.77 -35.83
N ARG A 392 23.25 6.43 -36.96
CA ARG A 392 24.14 6.61 -38.10
C ARG A 392 24.91 7.92 -38.06
N MET A 393 24.55 8.84 -37.16
CA MET A 393 25.22 10.14 -37.04
C MET A 393 26.47 10.04 -36.17
N VAL A 394 27.53 10.80 -36.51
CA VAL A 394 28.87 10.70 -35.89
C VAL A 394 28.86 11.10 -34.41
N SER A 395 27.99 12.04 -34.01
CA SER A 395 27.84 12.56 -32.64
C SER A 395 26.53 12.09 -31.97
N SER A 396 26.02 10.92 -32.35
CA SER A 396 24.74 10.43 -31.85
C SER A 396 24.85 9.83 -30.45
N TYR A 397 23.80 10.05 -29.65
CA TYR A 397 23.57 9.34 -28.40
C TYR A 397 23.34 7.82 -28.62
N TYR A 398 22.89 7.44 -29.81
CA TYR A 398 22.63 6.05 -30.19
C TYR A 398 23.80 5.45 -30.97
N ASN A 399 24.11 4.18 -30.71
CA ASN A 399 25.25 3.49 -31.30
C ASN A 399 24.84 2.33 -32.25
N LYS A 400 25.83 1.61 -32.77
CA LYS A 400 25.61 0.49 -33.71
C LYS A 400 24.82 -0.67 -33.08
N ASP A 401 24.95 -0.90 -31.78
CA ASP A 401 24.23 -1.96 -31.08
C ASP A 401 22.79 -1.59 -30.78
N ASP A 402 22.52 -0.33 -30.39
CA ASP A 402 21.16 0.22 -30.26
C ASP A 402 20.37 0.01 -31.56
N ARG A 403 21.01 0.25 -32.71
CA ARG A 403 20.44 0.00 -34.04
C ARG A 403 20.12 -1.47 -34.30
N LYS A 404 20.95 -2.40 -33.86
CA LYS A 404 20.71 -3.84 -34.04
C LYS A 404 19.53 -4.28 -33.19
N MET A 405 19.50 -3.87 -31.92
CA MET A 405 18.40 -4.15 -30.99
C MET A 405 17.07 -3.57 -31.47
N ALA A 406 17.04 -2.32 -31.93
CA ALA A 406 15.86 -1.69 -32.51
C ALA A 406 15.34 -2.41 -33.77
N LYS A 407 16.24 -2.96 -34.60
CA LYS A 407 15.85 -3.76 -35.78
C LYS A 407 15.21 -5.10 -35.38
N SER A 408 15.71 -5.76 -34.33
CA SER A 408 15.10 -7.00 -33.82
C SER A 408 13.65 -6.75 -33.40
N ILE A 409 13.41 -5.69 -32.61
CA ILE A 409 12.06 -5.28 -32.20
C ILE A 409 11.17 -4.98 -33.42
N LYS A 410 11.65 -4.18 -34.38
CA LYS A 410 10.88 -3.81 -35.58
C LYS A 410 10.43 -5.02 -36.42
N ARG A 411 11.21 -6.10 -36.43
CA ARG A 411 10.83 -7.34 -37.14
C ARG A 411 9.74 -8.09 -36.42
N VAL A 412 9.88 -8.25 -35.11
CA VAL A 412 8.88 -9.00 -34.34
C VAL A 412 7.55 -8.25 -34.24
N ILE A 413 7.56 -6.90 -34.23
CA ILE A 413 6.33 -6.09 -34.29
C ILE A 413 5.48 -6.42 -35.53
N LYS A 414 6.11 -6.78 -36.67
CA LYS A 414 5.36 -7.16 -37.88
C LYS A 414 4.62 -8.49 -37.74
N LEU A 415 5.10 -9.37 -36.86
CA LEU A 415 4.48 -10.67 -36.57
C LEU A 415 3.33 -10.50 -35.57
N ASP A 416 3.57 -9.76 -34.48
CA ASP A 416 2.53 -9.34 -33.54
C ASP A 416 2.87 -7.98 -32.90
N GLY A 417 2.01 -7.00 -33.13
CA GLY A 417 2.12 -5.68 -32.49
C GLY A 417 1.59 -5.65 -31.06
N GLY A 418 0.76 -6.62 -30.65
CA GLY A 418 0.08 -6.64 -29.36
C GLY A 418 1.00 -6.77 -28.14
N GLY A 419 2.19 -7.34 -28.31
CA GLY A 419 3.23 -7.47 -27.28
C GLY A 419 3.97 -6.17 -26.92
N PHE A 420 3.96 -5.19 -27.82
CA PHE A 420 4.81 -3.99 -27.76
C PHE A 420 4.02 -2.71 -27.49
N ARG A 421 2.88 -2.84 -26.81
CA ARG A 421 2.02 -1.70 -26.52
C ARG A 421 2.75 -0.73 -25.60
N ILE A 422 2.73 0.53 -25.99
CA ILE A 422 3.15 1.66 -25.18
C ILE A 422 1.88 2.35 -24.66
N HIS A 423 1.93 2.77 -23.41
CA HIS A 423 0.79 3.30 -22.67
C HIS A 423 1.07 4.76 -22.28
N THR A 424 0.02 5.59 -22.31
CA THR A 424 0.13 6.96 -21.82
C THR A 424 0.26 6.95 -20.29
N LYS A 425 1.15 7.78 -19.77
CA LYS A 425 1.27 8.09 -18.34
C LYS A 425 0.45 9.34 -17.96
N GLY A 426 -0.32 9.87 -18.90
CA GLY A 426 -0.95 11.18 -18.80
C GLY A 426 -0.01 12.30 -19.24
N CYS A 427 -0.25 13.49 -18.71
CA CYS A 427 0.55 14.67 -18.99
C CYS A 427 1.71 14.76 -17.99
N GLY A 428 2.94 14.73 -18.51
CA GLY A 428 4.18 14.79 -17.75
C GLY A 428 5.07 15.98 -18.14
N LEU A 429 6.31 16.00 -17.64
CA LEU A 429 7.31 17.02 -17.98
C LEU A 429 8.50 16.42 -18.72
N VAL A 430 8.94 17.08 -19.79
CA VAL A 430 10.14 16.71 -20.55
C VAL A 430 11.13 17.86 -20.54
N CYS A 431 12.42 17.55 -20.39
CA CYS A 431 13.50 18.52 -20.48
C CYS A 431 13.63 19.04 -21.92
N VAL A 432 13.46 20.36 -22.11
CA VAL A 432 13.64 21.03 -23.41
C VAL A 432 14.90 21.89 -23.46
N ASN A 433 15.62 22.00 -22.35
CA ASN A 433 16.94 22.61 -22.31
C ASN A 433 17.95 21.77 -23.12
N LYS A 434 18.50 22.33 -24.19
CA LYS A 434 19.47 21.65 -25.07
C LYS A 434 20.76 21.24 -24.34
N PHE A 435 21.11 21.93 -23.26
CA PHE A 435 22.27 21.63 -22.43
C PHE A 435 21.96 20.65 -21.28
N GLY A 436 20.70 20.22 -21.15
CA GLY A 436 20.23 19.43 -20.03
C GLY A 436 20.12 20.23 -18.73
N ILE A 437 19.66 19.56 -17.67
CA ILE A 437 19.58 20.11 -16.31
C ILE A 437 20.63 19.38 -15.46
N LYS A 438 21.47 20.14 -14.76
CA LYS A 438 22.54 19.57 -13.95
C LYS A 438 22.03 18.99 -12.64
N THR A 439 22.69 17.95 -12.17
CA THR A 439 22.52 17.38 -10.82
C THR A 439 22.52 18.50 -9.77
N ASN A 440 21.75 18.33 -8.69
CA ASN A 440 21.55 19.30 -7.61
C ASN A 440 20.74 20.56 -7.96
N SER A 441 20.40 20.79 -9.24
CA SER A 441 19.55 21.92 -9.63
C SER A 441 18.18 21.83 -8.97
N LEU A 442 17.67 22.95 -8.48
CA LEU A 442 16.25 23.06 -8.13
C LEU A 442 15.43 23.12 -9.42
N ILE A 443 14.52 22.17 -9.59
CA ILE A 443 13.54 22.17 -10.69
C ILE A 443 12.46 23.22 -10.39
N ILE A 444 11.71 22.99 -9.31
CA ILE A 444 10.61 23.85 -8.84
C ILE A 444 10.20 23.44 -7.40
N PRO A 445 9.68 24.34 -6.54
CA PRO A 445 8.97 23.92 -5.33
C PRO A 445 7.67 23.19 -5.64
N TYR A 446 7.33 22.18 -4.83
CA TYR A 446 6.05 21.48 -4.92
C TYR A 446 4.98 22.24 -4.14
N LEU A 447 4.16 23.02 -4.85
CA LEU A 447 3.15 23.90 -4.28
C LEU A 447 1.74 23.38 -4.57
N GLY A 448 0.84 23.60 -3.63
CA GLY A 448 -0.56 23.24 -3.75
C GLY A 448 -1.43 23.86 -2.66
N GLU A 449 -2.68 23.43 -2.61
CA GLU A 449 -3.49 23.64 -1.41
C GLU A 449 -2.87 22.84 -0.25
N ILE A 450 -2.75 23.44 0.93
CA ILE A 450 -2.13 22.81 2.08
C ILE A 450 -3.15 22.54 3.19
N TYR A 451 -3.11 21.32 3.71
CA TYR A 451 -4.10 20.76 4.62
C TYR A 451 -3.43 20.29 5.91
N GLN A 452 -4.09 20.56 7.03
CA GLN A 452 -3.84 19.80 8.25
C GLN A 452 -4.41 18.38 8.10
N PRO A 453 -3.83 17.36 8.77
CA PRO A 453 -4.30 15.99 8.69
C PRO A 453 -5.81 15.82 8.88
N TRP A 454 -6.44 16.50 9.85
CA TRP A 454 -7.88 16.38 10.08
C TRP A 454 -8.69 16.70 8.81
N ARG A 455 -8.34 17.78 8.10
CA ARG A 455 -9.05 18.23 6.90
C ARG A 455 -8.75 17.35 5.69
N TRP A 456 -7.50 16.92 5.54
CA TRP A 456 -7.10 16.01 4.46
C TRP A 456 -7.89 14.70 4.50
N TYR A 457 -8.05 14.11 5.68
CA TYR A 457 -8.81 12.87 5.83
C TYR A 457 -10.32 13.07 5.65
N GLU A 458 -10.88 14.23 5.99
CA GLU A 458 -12.27 14.55 5.62
C GLU A 458 -12.45 14.55 4.09
N LYS A 459 -11.52 15.16 3.37
CA LYS A 459 -11.51 15.18 1.90
C LYS A 459 -11.47 13.77 1.32
N GLN A 460 -10.57 12.92 1.83
CA GLN A 460 -10.51 11.52 1.40
C GLN A 460 -11.80 10.74 1.72
N ASP A 461 -12.38 10.93 2.91
CA ASP A 461 -13.64 10.29 3.31
C ASP A 461 -14.79 10.73 2.39
N PHE A 462 -14.85 12.03 2.05
CA PHE A 462 -15.82 12.59 1.13
C PHE A 462 -15.68 12.00 -0.28
N ILE A 463 -14.47 11.97 -0.84
CA ILE A 463 -14.20 11.37 -2.17
C ILE A 463 -14.62 9.90 -2.18
N LYS A 464 -14.21 9.10 -1.19
CA LYS A 464 -14.59 7.68 -1.07
C LYS A 464 -16.11 7.50 -0.97
N LYS A 465 -16.80 8.37 -0.21
CA LYS A 465 -18.28 8.36 -0.11
C LYS A 465 -18.92 8.61 -1.48
N GLN A 466 -18.50 9.66 -2.19
CA GLN A 466 -19.01 9.99 -3.52
C GLN A 466 -18.77 8.87 -4.55
N MET A 467 -17.57 8.28 -4.57
CA MET A 467 -17.24 7.15 -5.43
C MET A 467 -18.14 5.94 -5.18
N LYS A 468 -18.46 5.68 -3.91
CA LYS A 468 -19.38 4.61 -3.52
C LYS A 468 -20.81 4.90 -3.98
N GLU A 469 -21.31 6.12 -3.78
CA GLU A 469 -22.65 6.54 -4.18
C GLU A 469 -22.83 6.52 -5.71
N HIS A 470 -21.77 6.75 -6.47
CA HIS A 470 -21.78 6.71 -7.93
C HIS A 470 -21.38 5.36 -8.57
N ASN A 471 -21.26 4.28 -7.79
CA ASN A 471 -20.82 2.95 -8.27
C ASN A 471 -19.45 2.94 -8.98
N LYS A 472 -18.52 3.77 -8.52
CA LYS A 472 -17.15 3.90 -9.02
C LYS A 472 -16.08 3.51 -7.99
N LYS A 473 -16.45 2.72 -6.99
CA LYS A 473 -15.58 2.15 -5.95
C LYS A 473 -14.37 1.37 -6.48
N ASP A 474 -14.41 0.95 -7.75
CA ASP A 474 -13.37 0.20 -8.42
C ASP A 474 -12.54 1.07 -9.38
N ILE A 475 -12.57 2.40 -9.27
CA ILE A 475 -11.71 3.30 -10.05
C ILE A 475 -10.67 3.87 -9.10
N LEU A 476 -9.40 3.83 -9.48
CA LEU A 476 -8.35 4.51 -8.74
C LEU A 476 -8.56 6.04 -8.90
N PRO A 477 -8.84 6.78 -7.81
CA PRO A 477 -8.91 8.24 -7.88
C PRO A 477 -7.52 8.84 -8.13
N ASP A 478 -7.45 9.94 -8.86
CA ASP A 478 -6.22 10.70 -9.05
C ASP A 478 -5.89 11.46 -7.76
N PHE A 479 -4.88 11.01 -7.03
CA PHE A 479 -4.32 11.71 -5.88
C PHE A 479 -2.95 12.28 -6.25
N TYR A 480 -2.80 13.59 -6.07
CA TYR A 480 -1.53 14.30 -6.29
C TYR A 480 -0.91 14.78 -4.97
N ASN A 481 -1.43 14.30 -3.84
CA ASN A 481 -0.97 14.80 -2.56
C ASN A 481 0.43 14.28 -2.23
N ILE A 482 1.19 15.13 -1.54
CA ILE A 482 2.46 14.76 -0.91
C ILE A 482 2.43 15.18 0.55
N MET A 483 3.08 14.39 1.41
CA MET A 483 3.27 14.75 2.82
C MET A 483 4.41 15.75 2.94
N LEU A 484 4.18 16.82 3.69
CA LEU A 484 5.18 17.80 4.07
C LEU A 484 5.54 17.53 5.53
N ASP A 485 6.68 16.85 5.70
CA ASP A 485 7.21 16.50 7.02
C ASP A 485 8.14 17.59 7.54
N ARG A 486 7.98 17.97 8.82
CA ARG A 486 9.00 18.78 9.51
C ARG A 486 10.27 17.94 9.69
N HIS A 487 11.42 18.60 9.71
CA HIS A 487 12.67 17.89 9.91
C HIS A 487 12.74 17.21 11.28
N LEU A 488 13.34 16.02 11.33
CA LEU A 488 13.59 15.27 12.58
C LEU A 488 14.50 16.03 13.57
N ASP A 489 15.30 16.96 13.08
CA ASP A 489 16.22 17.80 13.85
C ASP A 489 15.68 19.23 14.09
N ASP A 490 14.39 19.48 13.83
CA ASP A 490 13.76 20.76 14.18
C ASP A 490 13.52 20.86 15.70
N TYR A 491 13.70 22.06 16.25
CA TYR A 491 13.55 22.34 17.67
C TYR A 491 12.13 22.07 18.21
N ASP A 492 11.11 22.29 17.38
CA ASP A 492 9.72 22.09 17.79
C ASP A 492 9.24 20.64 17.57
N GLY A 493 10.12 19.76 17.09
CA GLY A 493 9.82 18.36 16.81
C GLY A 493 9.10 18.13 15.48
N ILE A 494 8.69 16.87 15.27
CA ILE A 494 8.03 16.42 14.04
C ILE A 494 6.56 16.84 14.00
N ASP A 495 6.07 17.17 12.80
CA ASP A 495 4.64 17.35 12.48
C ASP A 495 4.50 17.14 10.97
N ILE A 496 3.27 16.90 10.51
CA ILE A 496 2.96 16.55 9.13
C ILE A 496 1.81 17.40 8.61
N LEU A 497 1.99 17.94 7.41
CA LEU A 497 0.95 18.58 6.60
C LEU A 497 0.79 17.82 5.27
N PHE A 498 -0.31 18.07 4.56
CA PHE A 498 -0.54 17.52 3.23
C PHE A 498 -0.61 18.64 2.22
N VAL A 499 0.15 18.53 1.13
CA VAL A 499 0.08 19.46 -0.01
C VAL A 499 -0.64 18.73 -1.14
N ASP A 500 -1.75 19.28 -1.62
CA ASP A 500 -2.51 18.74 -2.75
C ASP A 500 -2.63 19.78 -3.86
N PRO A 501 -1.95 19.59 -5.00
CA PRO A 501 -1.97 20.53 -6.10
C PRO A 501 -3.18 20.34 -7.02
N ILE A 502 -4.15 19.46 -6.71
CA ILE A 502 -5.21 19.03 -7.64
C ILE A 502 -5.97 20.22 -8.28
N ASN A 503 -6.29 21.24 -7.50
CA ASN A 503 -6.99 22.43 -7.98
C ASN A 503 -6.08 23.62 -8.21
N LYS A 504 -5.19 23.85 -7.26
CA LYS A 504 -4.29 24.99 -7.20
C LYS A 504 -2.91 24.47 -6.92
N GLY A 505 -1.92 24.87 -7.70
CA GLY A 505 -0.56 24.35 -7.60
C GLY A 505 0.32 24.93 -8.69
N ASN A 506 1.37 24.21 -9.05
CA ASN A 506 2.19 24.53 -10.21
C ASN A 506 2.50 23.26 -11.02
N PHE A 507 3.39 23.36 -12.01
CA PHE A 507 3.71 22.24 -12.88
C PHE A 507 4.45 21.09 -12.17
N SER A 508 4.89 21.26 -10.91
CA SER A 508 5.52 20.18 -10.13
C SER A 508 4.63 18.94 -10.02
N SER A 509 3.31 19.14 -10.02
CA SER A 509 2.30 18.08 -9.95
C SER A 509 2.23 17.20 -11.20
N ARG A 510 2.97 17.57 -12.27
CA ARG A 510 3.06 16.84 -13.53
C ARG A 510 4.26 15.89 -13.61
N LEU A 511 5.17 15.88 -12.64
CA LEU A 511 6.22 14.86 -12.68
C LEU A 511 5.60 13.47 -12.48
N SER A 512 5.85 12.56 -13.43
CA SER A 512 5.37 11.19 -13.35
C SER A 512 6.18 10.37 -12.33
N HIS A 513 5.61 9.24 -11.91
CA HIS A 513 6.35 8.25 -11.15
C HIS A 513 7.41 7.53 -11.99
N SER A 514 8.58 7.28 -11.40
CA SER A 514 9.54 6.27 -11.87
C SER A 514 10.16 5.53 -10.68
N CYS A 515 10.40 4.23 -10.83
CA CYS A 515 11.17 3.44 -9.85
C CYS A 515 12.69 3.67 -9.97
N ASN A 516 13.15 4.26 -11.08
CA ASN A 516 14.51 4.78 -11.26
C ASN A 516 14.42 6.28 -11.62
N PRO A 517 14.09 7.15 -10.66
CA PRO A 517 13.81 8.56 -10.92
C PRO A 517 15.07 9.38 -11.21
N ASN A 518 14.87 10.56 -11.82
CA ASN A 518 15.93 11.56 -12.01
C ASN A 518 15.73 12.82 -11.18
N CYS A 519 14.55 12.98 -10.58
CA CYS A 519 14.21 14.02 -9.61
C CYS A 519 13.87 13.40 -8.25
N GLY A 520 13.94 14.20 -7.20
CA GLY A 520 13.45 13.80 -5.89
C GLY A 520 13.07 15.00 -5.03
N THR A 521 12.24 14.74 -4.03
CA THR A 521 11.67 15.76 -3.14
C THR A 521 12.48 15.88 -1.87
N VAL A 522 12.83 17.11 -1.51
CA VAL A 522 13.50 17.41 -0.24
C VAL A 522 12.76 18.53 0.47
N THR A 523 12.26 18.23 1.67
CA THR A 523 11.74 19.26 2.57
C THR A 523 12.89 20.15 3.02
N THR A 524 12.70 21.46 2.92
CA THR A 524 13.74 22.46 3.18
C THR A 524 13.11 23.70 3.78
N VAL A 525 13.89 24.45 4.56
CA VAL A 525 13.45 25.71 5.15
C VAL A 525 13.86 26.86 4.24
N SER A 526 12.88 27.52 3.64
CA SER A 526 13.02 28.77 2.89
C SER A 526 12.33 29.90 3.63
N ASN A 527 13.03 31.00 3.83
CA ASN A 527 12.56 32.15 4.63
C ASN A 527 11.98 31.80 6.02
N GLY A 528 12.50 30.78 6.69
CA GLY A 528 11.97 30.33 7.98
C GLY A 528 10.66 29.55 7.88
N SER A 529 10.23 29.15 6.69
CA SER A 529 9.06 28.28 6.46
C SER A 529 9.45 27.01 5.69
N TYR A 530 8.81 25.90 6.02
CA TYR A 530 8.98 24.64 5.33
C TYR A 530 8.39 24.67 3.93
N VAL A 531 9.16 24.18 2.95
CA VAL A 531 8.77 24.03 1.54
C VAL A 531 9.30 22.70 1.02
N ILE A 532 8.57 22.03 0.14
CA ILE A 532 9.07 20.85 -0.58
C ILE A 532 9.78 21.33 -1.85
N GLY A 533 11.08 21.12 -1.95
CA GLY A 533 11.85 21.39 -3.18
C GLY A 533 11.98 20.14 -4.05
N MET A 534 11.69 20.25 -5.34
CA MET A 534 12.00 19.20 -6.32
C MET A 534 13.40 19.44 -6.91
N TYR A 535 14.33 18.51 -6.68
CA TYR A 535 15.72 18.62 -7.12
C TYR A 535 16.09 17.56 -8.15
N ALA A 536 16.97 17.91 -9.09
CA ALA A 536 17.62 16.95 -9.96
C ALA A 536 18.60 16.08 -9.13
N MET A 537 18.37 14.77 -9.12
CA MET A 537 19.19 13.80 -8.38
C MET A 537 20.37 13.28 -9.21
N ARG A 538 20.32 13.50 -10.53
CA ARG A 538 21.40 13.28 -11.50
C ARG A 538 21.25 14.28 -12.65
N ASP A 539 22.21 14.29 -13.57
CA ASP A 539 22.10 15.07 -14.79
C ASP A 539 20.90 14.54 -15.62
N ILE A 540 20.06 15.46 -16.08
CA ILE A 540 18.84 15.21 -16.87
C ILE A 540 19.11 15.69 -18.30
N GLN A 541 18.95 14.81 -19.27
CA GLN A 541 19.29 15.08 -20.67
C GLN A 541 18.15 15.77 -21.41
N TYR A 542 18.49 16.46 -22.52
CA TYR A 542 17.48 16.99 -23.44
C TYR A 542 16.57 15.86 -23.95
N GLY A 543 15.25 16.07 -23.89
CA GLY A 543 14.22 15.10 -24.26
C GLY A 543 13.90 14.07 -23.18
N GLU A 544 14.61 14.07 -22.04
CA GLU A 544 14.35 13.17 -20.93
C GLU A 544 13.13 13.61 -20.12
N GLU A 545 12.28 12.67 -19.73
CA GLU A 545 11.14 12.94 -18.85
C GLU A 545 11.59 13.12 -17.40
N LEU A 546 11.08 14.15 -16.73
CA LEU A 546 11.34 14.38 -15.32
C LEU A 546 10.40 13.51 -14.47
N THR A 547 10.98 12.69 -13.61
CA THR A 547 10.25 11.71 -12.80
C THR A 547 10.81 11.63 -11.38
N PHE A 548 9.95 11.33 -10.40
CA PHE A 548 10.35 11.08 -9.01
C PHE A 548 9.67 9.83 -8.45
N ASP A 549 10.20 9.25 -7.38
CA ASP A 549 9.52 8.15 -6.67
C ASP A 549 8.39 8.74 -5.82
N TYR A 550 7.15 8.26 -6.00
CA TYR A 550 5.99 8.80 -5.30
C TYR A 550 5.97 8.35 -3.83
N CYS A 551 6.63 7.23 -3.50
CA CYS A 551 6.61 6.65 -2.16
C CYS A 551 5.19 6.53 -1.57
N SER A 552 4.21 6.26 -2.44
CA SER A 552 2.79 6.31 -2.12
C SER A 552 2.23 4.94 -1.72
N PHE A 553 1.30 4.91 -0.76
CA PHE A 553 0.72 3.69 -0.21
C PHE A 553 -0.82 3.75 -0.22
N THR A 554 -1.45 2.59 -0.32
CA THR A 554 -2.90 2.42 -0.16
C THR A 554 -3.19 1.26 0.80
N GLU A 555 -4.34 1.34 1.48
CA GLU A 555 -4.90 0.22 2.26
C GLU A 555 -5.71 -0.75 1.38
N SER A 556 -6.04 -0.35 0.15
CA SER A 556 -6.87 -1.10 -0.78
C SER A 556 -6.01 -1.89 -1.76
N LYS A 557 -6.01 -3.23 -1.63
CA LYS A 557 -5.38 -4.13 -2.60
C LYS A 557 -5.91 -3.87 -4.02
N GLN A 558 -7.17 -3.49 -4.15
CA GLN A 558 -7.78 -3.21 -5.45
C GLN A 558 -7.23 -1.92 -6.09
N GLU A 559 -7.02 -0.86 -5.30
CA GLU A 559 -6.38 0.37 -5.77
C GLU A 559 -4.94 0.10 -6.21
N GLN A 560 -4.17 -0.68 -5.42
CA GLN A 560 -2.82 -1.09 -5.80
C GLN A 560 -2.82 -1.84 -7.14
N LEU A 561 -3.71 -2.81 -7.34
CA LEU A 561 -3.79 -3.58 -8.59
C LEU A 561 -4.06 -2.71 -9.83
N GLN A 562 -4.67 -1.54 -9.65
CA GLN A 562 -4.94 -0.57 -10.73
C GLN A 562 -3.78 0.41 -10.96
N ALA A 563 -2.91 0.58 -9.97
CA ALA A 563 -1.76 1.46 -10.01
C ALA A 563 -0.53 0.80 -10.65
N LEU A 564 -0.68 0.16 -11.81
CA LEU A 564 0.43 -0.43 -12.55
C LEU A 564 1.45 0.64 -12.93
N CYS A 565 2.73 0.34 -12.69
CA CYS A 565 3.83 1.23 -13.01
C CYS A 565 4.24 1.08 -14.47
N LEU A 566 4.34 2.21 -15.17
CA LEU A 566 4.69 2.29 -16.60
C LEU A 566 6.10 2.86 -16.83
N CYS A 567 6.97 2.86 -15.81
CA CYS A 567 8.28 3.48 -15.91
C CYS A 567 9.27 2.71 -16.79
N GLY A 568 9.05 1.41 -17.01
CA GLY A 568 9.95 0.55 -17.80
C GLY A 568 11.34 0.30 -17.21
N SER A 569 11.63 0.79 -15.99
CA SER A 569 12.94 0.62 -15.34
C SER A 569 13.25 -0.85 -14.99
N GLU A 570 14.52 -1.18 -14.83
CA GLU A 570 14.98 -2.51 -14.41
C GLU A 570 14.41 -2.93 -13.05
N ASN A 571 14.57 -2.10 -12.03
CA ASN A 571 14.12 -2.38 -10.68
C ASN A 571 12.68 -1.89 -10.43
N CYS A 572 11.80 -2.03 -11.43
CA CYS A 572 10.42 -1.58 -11.32
C CYS A 572 9.66 -2.33 -10.21
N LYS A 573 9.01 -1.58 -9.31
CA LYS A 573 8.18 -2.11 -8.20
C LYS A 573 6.85 -2.74 -8.68
N LYS A 574 6.60 -2.78 -10.00
CA LYS A 574 5.38 -3.24 -10.70
C LYS A 574 4.16 -2.35 -10.47
N TYR A 575 3.98 -1.84 -9.26
CA TYR A 575 2.97 -0.86 -8.89
C TYR A 575 3.62 0.40 -8.35
N TYR A 576 3.05 1.57 -8.63
CA TYR A 576 3.50 2.82 -8.01
C TYR A 576 2.83 3.08 -6.65
N LEU A 577 1.78 2.32 -6.30
CA LEU A 577 1.20 2.27 -4.96
C LEU A 577 1.66 1.02 -4.19
N GLY A 578 2.29 1.23 -3.04
CA GLY A 578 2.54 0.21 -2.03
C GLY A 578 1.27 -0.15 -1.24
N LEU A 579 1.29 -1.27 -0.51
CA LEU A 579 0.18 -1.73 0.34
C LEU A 579 0.59 -1.64 1.82
N SER A 580 -0.03 -0.75 2.59
CA SER A 580 0.31 -0.49 4.01
C SER A 580 -0.26 -1.53 4.99
N ASN A 581 -1.47 -2.04 4.74
CA ASN A 581 -2.18 -2.96 5.65
C ASN A 581 -2.01 -4.45 5.31
N GLN A 582 -0.79 -4.95 5.11
CA GLN A 582 -0.62 -6.41 4.97
C GLN A 582 -0.94 -7.10 6.30
N ARG A 583 -1.67 -8.23 6.23
CA ARG A 583 -2.18 -8.91 7.44
C ARG A 583 -1.06 -9.40 8.35
N GLU A 584 0.13 -9.67 7.82
CA GLU A 584 1.29 -10.02 8.62
C GLU A 584 1.72 -8.89 9.57
N TYR A 585 1.55 -7.61 9.20
CA TYR A 585 2.04 -6.46 9.97
C TYR A 585 1.22 -6.15 11.23
N ASN A 586 -0.09 -6.47 11.25
CA ASN A 586 -0.96 -6.15 12.39
C ASN A 586 -1.06 -7.27 13.43
N ALA A 587 -0.44 -8.43 13.20
CA ALA A 587 -0.51 -9.57 14.11
C ALA A 587 0.07 -9.27 15.50
N ILE A 588 1.12 -8.44 15.59
CA ILE A 588 1.70 -8.01 16.87
C ILE A 588 0.74 -7.04 17.57
N LEU A 589 0.19 -6.06 16.85
CA LEU A 589 -0.80 -5.14 17.39
C LEU A 589 -2.03 -5.88 17.93
N ASP A 590 -2.55 -6.87 17.21
CA ASP A 590 -3.73 -7.64 17.62
C ASP A 590 -3.47 -8.51 18.86
N ARG A 591 -2.23 -9.02 19.05
CA ARG A 591 -1.84 -9.81 20.23
C ARG A 591 -1.46 -8.94 21.43
N ASN A 592 -0.64 -7.92 21.21
CA ASN A 592 0.07 -7.19 22.26
C ASN A 592 -0.55 -5.83 22.60
N HIS A 593 -1.42 -5.31 21.73
CA HIS A 593 -2.14 -4.04 21.89
C HIS A 593 -3.57 -4.15 21.37
N CYS A 594 -4.25 -5.25 21.71
CA CYS A 594 -5.61 -5.55 21.29
C CYS A 594 -6.62 -4.50 21.77
N PHE A 595 -7.86 -4.57 21.25
CA PHE A 595 -8.91 -3.58 21.58
C PHE A 595 -9.09 -3.34 23.09
N ILE A 596 -9.12 -4.40 23.90
CA ILE A 596 -9.29 -4.30 25.35
C ILE A 596 -8.09 -3.58 25.99
N LYS A 597 -6.86 -3.94 25.58
CA LYS A 597 -5.63 -3.34 26.11
C LYS A 597 -5.49 -1.87 25.73
N ARG A 598 -5.90 -1.48 24.52
CA ARG A 598 -5.96 -0.07 24.09
C ARG A 598 -6.90 0.75 24.97
N ASN A 599 -8.05 0.19 25.34
CA ASN A 599 -8.99 0.84 26.26
C ASN A 599 -8.44 0.92 27.68
N ALA A 600 -7.71 -0.10 28.16
CA ALA A 600 -7.07 -0.08 29.46
C ALA A 600 -5.99 1.01 29.54
N ILE A 601 -5.15 1.12 28.50
CA ILE A 601 -4.15 2.17 28.32
C ILE A 601 -4.81 3.56 28.27
N LEU A 602 -5.90 3.71 27.51
CA LEU A 602 -6.63 4.98 27.44
C LEU A 602 -7.20 5.37 28.80
N LEU A 603 -7.89 4.46 29.49
CA LEU A 603 -8.44 4.73 30.82
C LEU A 603 -7.32 5.10 31.80
N ASN A 604 -6.20 4.38 31.81
CA ASN A 604 -5.05 4.71 32.68
C ASN A 604 -4.44 6.08 32.37
N SER A 605 -4.42 6.47 31.09
CA SER A 605 -3.94 7.79 30.66
C SER A 605 -4.86 8.93 31.10
N CYS A 606 -6.13 8.63 31.36
CA CYS A 606 -7.14 9.58 31.86
C CYS A 606 -7.11 9.74 33.39
N LEU A 607 -6.26 8.99 34.10
CA LEU A 607 -6.11 9.06 35.56
C LEU A 607 -4.85 9.82 35.94
N ASP A 608 -4.86 10.50 37.09
CA ASP A 608 -3.76 11.36 37.57
C ASP A 608 -2.47 10.61 37.99
N ASN A 609 -2.40 9.31 37.73
CA ASN A 609 -1.34 8.44 38.23
C ASN A 609 -0.15 8.31 37.27
N TYR A 610 -0.25 8.81 36.03
CA TYR A 610 0.78 8.61 35.01
C TYR A 610 1.64 9.86 34.84
N LYS A 611 2.97 9.68 34.74
CA LYS A 611 3.92 10.75 34.49
C LYS A 611 4.27 10.81 33.00
N ILE A 612 4.50 12.02 32.49
CA ILE A 612 4.94 12.22 31.11
C ILE A 612 6.38 11.71 30.98
N ASP A 613 6.60 10.74 30.09
CA ASP A 613 7.91 10.18 29.79
C ASP A 613 8.66 11.07 28.78
N GLN A 614 9.54 11.94 29.29
CA GLN A 614 10.34 12.84 28.46
C GLN A 614 11.40 12.13 27.61
N ILE A 615 11.84 10.92 28.01
CA ILE A 615 12.83 10.14 27.27
C ILE A 615 12.19 9.64 25.98
N LEU A 616 10.98 9.07 26.06
CA LEU A 616 10.23 8.62 24.89
C LEU A 616 9.88 9.78 23.94
N LEU A 617 9.43 10.93 24.48
CA LEU A 617 9.13 12.10 23.65
C LEU A 617 10.39 12.60 22.91
N THR A 618 11.54 12.62 23.58
CA THR A 618 12.82 13.05 22.97
C THR A 618 13.32 12.05 21.93
N LYS A 619 13.17 10.74 22.18
CA LYS A 619 13.54 9.66 21.25
C LYS A 619 12.79 9.80 19.92
N TYR A 620 11.48 10.00 20.00
CA TYR A 620 10.60 10.12 18.83
C TYR A 620 10.39 11.54 18.33
N LYS A 621 11.15 12.52 18.85
CA LYS A 621 11.09 13.93 18.43
C LYS A 621 9.68 14.54 18.53
N ILE A 622 8.88 14.09 19.50
CA ILE A 622 7.54 14.63 19.76
C ILE A 622 7.69 15.90 20.61
N GLY A 623 7.67 17.05 19.94
CA GLY A 623 7.94 18.36 20.54
C GLY A 623 6.70 19.27 20.64
N SER A 624 6.96 20.56 20.82
CA SER A 624 5.95 21.64 20.93
C SER A 624 5.01 21.71 19.72
N SER A 625 5.46 21.39 18.50
CA SER A 625 4.62 21.35 17.30
C SER A 625 3.39 20.45 17.47
N LEU A 626 3.56 19.29 18.13
CA LEU A 626 2.47 18.37 18.41
C LEU A 626 1.83 18.58 19.79
N LEU A 627 2.64 18.85 20.82
CA LEU A 627 2.21 18.84 22.22
C LEU A 627 1.54 20.14 22.68
N THR A 628 1.72 21.25 21.95
CA THR A 628 1.06 22.52 22.26
C THR A 628 -0.46 22.37 22.12
N GLY A 629 -1.20 22.79 23.16
CA GLY A 629 -2.65 22.63 23.23
C GLY A 629 -3.15 21.24 23.62
N CYS A 630 -2.27 20.24 23.83
CA CYS A 630 -2.69 18.93 24.32
C CYS A 630 -2.97 18.95 25.84
N PRO A 631 -4.12 18.46 26.32
CA PRO A 631 -4.37 18.28 27.75
C PRO A 631 -3.45 17.21 28.34
N PHE A 632 -3.30 17.21 29.67
CA PHE A 632 -2.36 16.32 30.37
C PHE A 632 -2.63 14.83 30.08
N TRP A 633 -3.90 14.40 30.14
CA TRP A 633 -4.29 13.02 29.83
C TRP A 633 -3.88 12.57 28.42
N LEU A 634 -3.92 13.49 27.44
CA LEU A 634 -3.55 13.19 26.06
C LEU A 634 -2.03 13.01 25.94
N LYS A 635 -1.25 13.81 26.68
CA LYS A 635 0.21 13.63 26.76
C LYS A 635 0.58 12.28 27.39
N CYS A 636 -0.13 11.86 28.44
CA CYS A 636 0.04 10.54 29.04
C CYS A 636 -0.27 9.42 28.04
N TRP A 637 -1.35 9.56 27.27
CA TRP A 637 -1.73 8.59 26.23
C TRP A 637 -0.70 8.50 25.10
N ILE A 638 -0.12 9.63 24.69
CA ILE A 638 0.99 9.67 23.72
C ILE A 638 2.15 8.83 24.23
N CYS A 639 2.64 9.08 25.45
CA CYS A 639 3.77 8.33 26.02
C CYS A 639 3.49 6.82 26.10
N GLN A 640 2.29 6.41 26.52
CA GLN A 640 1.94 4.98 26.56
C GLN A 640 1.88 4.36 25.16
N SER A 641 1.40 5.11 24.16
CA SER A 641 1.36 4.65 22.77
C SER A 641 2.77 4.53 22.19
N LEU A 642 3.66 5.48 22.46
CA LEU A 642 5.08 5.41 22.09
C LEU A 642 5.78 4.22 22.75
N GLY A 643 5.47 3.94 24.03
CA GLY A 643 6.00 2.77 24.73
C GLY A 643 5.58 1.46 24.08
N PHE A 644 4.36 1.37 23.54
CA PHE A 644 3.95 0.22 22.72
C PHE A 644 4.71 0.17 21.39
N ILE A 645 4.87 1.28 20.68
CA ILE A 645 5.60 1.32 19.41
C ILE A 645 7.05 0.83 19.59
N ASP A 646 7.70 1.21 20.69
CA ASP A 646 9.03 0.70 21.09
C ASP A 646 9.04 -0.83 21.25
N GLN A 647 8.04 -1.38 21.94
CA GLN A 647 7.91 -2.82 22.13
C GLN A 647 7.61 -3.54 20.82
N GLU A 648 6.74 -2.97 19.98
CA GLU A 648 6.37 -3.51 18.67
C GLU A 648 7.61 -3.59 17.78
N TYR A 649 8.44 -2.56 17.74
CA TYR A 649 9.71 -2.58 16.98
C TYR A 649 10.60 -3.75 17.39
N ILE A 650 10.82 -3.95 18.70
CA ILE A 650 11.68 -5.02 19.22
C ILE A 650 11.12 -6.40 18.85
N ILE A 651 9.83 -6.63 19.06
CA ILE A 651 9.17 -7.90 18.76
C ILE A 651 9.20 -8.16 17.25
N TYR A 652 8.89 -7.14 16.45
CA TYR A 652 8.80 -7.28 15.01
C TYR A 652 10.15 -7.58 14.37
N LYS A 653 11.21 -6.87 14.80
CA LYS A 653 12.58 -7.19 14.38
C LYS A 653 12.96 -8.63 14.75
N ALA A 654 12.67 -9.05 15.98
CA ALA A 654 12.95 -10.43 16.42
C ALA A 654 12.20 -11.48 15.59
N GLU A 655 10.92 -11.24 15.26
CA GLU A 655 10.15 -12.14 14.40
C GLU A 655 10.71 -12.17 12.96
N LEU A 656 11.19 -11.05 12.41
CA LEU A 656 11.87 -11.00 11.12
C LEU A 656 13.20 -11.77 11.14
N ASP A 657 13.99 -11.61 12.20
CA ASP A 657 15.28 -12.29 12.39
C ASP A 657 15.12 -13.82 12.43
N THR A 658 13.95 -14.33 12.86
CA THR A 658 13.65 -15.78 12.83
C THR A 658 13.14 -16.31 11.49
N LYS A 659 12.69 -15.45 10.57
CA LYS A 659 12.06 -15.88 9.30
C LYS A 659 13.06 -16.13 8.16
N PHE A 660 14.23 -15.49 8.21
CA PHE A 660 15.22 -15.54 7.13
C PHE A 660 16.54 -16.14 7.63
N ILE A 661 17.35 -16.70 6.72
CA ILE A 661 18.69 -17.17 7.06
C ILE A 661 19.53 -15.95 7.45
N PHE A 662 20.05 -15.95 8.67
CA PHE A 662 20.78 -14.82 9.23
C PHE A 662 22.10 -14.58 8.49
N ASN A 663 22.24 -13.39 7.89
CA ASN A 663 23.47 -12.84 7.33
C ASN A 663 23.44 -11.30 7.46
N GLU A 664 24.56 -10.61 7.19
CA GLU A 664 24.68 -9.16 7.40
C GLU A 664 23.66 -8.34 6.58
N GLU A 665 23.36 -8.78 5.35
CA GLU A 665 22.38 -8.11 4.48
C GLU A 665 20.95 -8.26 5.00
N THR A 666 20.58 -9.46 5.46
CA THR A 666 19.25 -9.74 6.03
C THR A 666 19.06 -9.05 7.37
N GLU A 667 20.10 -8.94 8.21
CA GLU A 667 20.02 -8.17 9.46
C GLU A 667 19.74 -6.69 9.18
N LYS A 668 20.50 -6.08 8.25
CA LYS A 668 20.28 -4.69 7.83
C LYS A 668 18.88 -4.49 7.25
N TRP A 669 18.42 -5.43 6.42
CA TRP A 669 17.08 -5.38 5.82
C TRP A 669 15.97 -5.53 6.86
N ASN A 670 16.12 -6.44 7.83
CA ASN A 670 15.18 -6.65 8.93
C ASN A 670 15.09 -5.39 9.82
N GLN A 671 16.24 -4.80 10.16
CA GLN A 671 16.30 -3.55 10.92
C GLN A 671 15.61 -2.41 10.17
N PHE A 672 15.90 -2.23 8.88
CA PHE A 672 15.27 -1.23 8.04
C PHE A 672 13.74 -1.44 7.99
N THR A 673 13.29 -2.67 7.76
CA THR A 673 11.87 -3.01 7.67
C THR A 673 11.14 -2.74 8.99
N ALA A 674 11.74 -3.09 10.13
CA ALA A 674 11.17 -2.79 11.44
C ALA A 674 11.13 -1.28 11.74
N GLN A 675 12.15 -0.54 11.33
CA GLN A 675 12.21 0.90 11.49
C GLN A 675 11.11 1.60 10.67
N GLN A 676 10.92 1.20 9.40
CA GLN A 676 9.84 1.71 8.55
C GLN A 676 8.45 1.46 9.15
N HIS A 677 8.23 0.26 9.72
CA HIS A 677 6.98 -0.05 10.42
C HIS A 677 6.75 0.86 11.63
N SER A 678 7.80 1.12 12.42
CA SER A 678 7.73 2.05 13.56
C SER A 678 7.41 3.48 13.12
N GLU A 679 8.04 3.97 12.04
CA GLU A 679 7.78 5.29 11.47
C GLU A 679 6.33 5.44 11.00
N GLU A 680 5.76 4.42 10.36
CA GLU A 680 4.33 4.40 9.99
C GLU A 680 3.41 4.53 11.21
N ARG A 681 3.74 3.87 12.33
CA ARG A 681 2.98 4.03 13.59
C ARG A 681 3.06 5.46 14.13
N ILE A 682 4.23 6.09 14.04
CA ILE A 682 4.40 7.48 14.47
C ILE A 682 3.59 8.44 13.60
N GLN A 683 3.57 8.24 12.27
CA GLN A 683 2.71 9.01 11.37
C GLN A 683 1.22 8.88 11.75
N ASN A 684 0.76 7.65 11.99
CA ASN A 684 -0.62 7.37 12.44
C ASN A 684 -0.97 8.07 13.76
N LEU A 685 -0.02 8.11 14.70
CA LEU A 685 -0.13 8.83 15.96
C LEU A 685 -0.28 10.34 15.71
N ILE A 686 0.56 10.95 14.86
CA ILE A 686 0.49 12.37 14.50
C ILE A 686 -0.87 12.73 13.92
N PHE A 687 -1.36 11.94 12.96
CA PHE A 687 -2.67 12.18 12.33
C PHE A 687 -3.82 12.07 13.35
N THR A 688 -3.71 11.13 14.29
CA THR A 688 -4.67 10.98 15.38
C THR A 688 -4.66 12.21 16.29
N LEU A 689 -3.49 12.69 16.70
CA LEU A 689 -3.37 13.87 17.55
C LEU A 689 -3.93 15.13 16.89
N ASP A 690 -3.68 15.32 15.60
CA ASP A 690 -4.21 16.45 14.86
C ASP A 690 -5.75 16.43 14.82
N LYS A 691 -6.36 15.27 14.52
CA LYS A 691 -7.82 15.07 14.56
C LYS A 691 -8.43 15.31 15.94
N ILE A 692 -7.76 14.84 17.01
CA ILE A 692 -8.22 15.05 18.39
C ILE A 692 -8.10 16.53 18.78
N LYS A 693 -6.98 17.20 18.47
CA LYS A 693 -6.81 18.64 18.74
C LYS A 693 -7.86 19.47 18.02
N PHE A 694 -8.16 19.16 16.76
CA PHE A 694 -9.24 19.82 16.03
C PHE A 694 -10.60 19.66 16.73
N PHE A 695 -10.95 18.42 17.15
CA PHE A 695 -12.19 18.17 17.87
C PHE A 695 -12.25 18.91 19.21
N LEU A 696 -11.20 18.83 20.04
CA LEU A 696 -11.18 19.44 21.37
C LEU A 696 -11.27 20.98 21.32
N LYS A 697 -10.70 21.62 20.29
CA LYS A 697 -10.82 23.08 20.08
C LYS A 697 -12.25 23.53 19.80
N GLN A 698 -13.09 22.66 19.25
CA GLN A 698 -14.50 22.92 18.96
C GLN A 698 -15.44 22.41 20.06
N SER A 699 -14.91 21.60 20.98
CA SER A 699 -15.68 21.05 22.10
C SER A 699 -15.87 22.10 23.19
N ASP A 700 -16.95 21.92 23.94
CA ASP A 700 -17.27 22.63 25.19
C ASP A 700 -16.39 22.21 26.38
N THR A 701 -15.62 21.13 26.27
CA THR A 701 -14.80 20.60 27.34
C THR A 701 -13.52 19.92 26.82
N VAL A 702 -12.47 19.94 27.65
CA VAL A 702 -11.19 19.26 27.43
C VAL A 702 -10.96 18.12 28.43
N GLU A 703 -11.99 17.76 29.18
CA GLU A 703 -11.97 16.64 30.14
C GLU A 703 -11.55 15.33 29.46
N PRO A 704 -10.95 14.39 30.20
CA PRO A 704 -10.54 13.09 29.66
C PRO A 704 -11.71 12.33 29.02
N PRO A 705 -11.49 11.57 27.94
CA PRO A 705 -12.57 10.88 27.23
C PRO A 705 -13.21 9.75 28.02
N LEU A 706 -12.50 9.21 29.02
CA LEU A 706 -12.98 8.15 29.89
C LEU A 706 -12.72 8.54 31.36
N SER A 707 -13.66 8.23 32.24
CA SER A 707 -13.47 8.34 33.68
C SER A 707 -13.93 7.06 34.37
N LYS A 708 -13.36 6.73 35.53
CA LYS A 708 -13.93 5.69 36.39
C LYS A 708 -15.33 6.13 36.85
N ILE A 709 -16.25 5.17 36.96
CA ILE A 709 -17.54 5.43 37.59
C ILE A 709 -17.33 5.48 39.11
N SER A 710 -18.04 6.38 39.80
CA SER A 710 -18.03 6.37 41.27
C SER A 710 -18.78 5.16 41.79
N ASN A 711 -18.49 4.75 43.02
CA ASN A 711 -19.17 3.61 43.63
C ASN A 711 -20.67 3.91 43.82
N GLU A 712 -21.02 5.16 44.11
CA GLU A 712 -22.39 5.65 44.23
C GLU A 712 -23.14 5.54 42.90
N ASP A 713 -22.56 6.07 41.83
CA ASP A 713 -23.13 6.00 40.48
C ASP A 713 -23.29 4.53 40.04
N LEU A 714 -22.34 3.66 40.40
CA LEU A 714 -22.42 2.24 40.06
C LEU A 714 -23.56 1.53 40.79
N ILE A 715 -23.75 1.81 42.08
CA ILE A 715 -24.89 1.31 42.85
C ILE A 715 -26.21 1.80 42.25
N ILE A 716 -26.31 3.09 41.92
CA ILE A 716 -27.47 3.69 41.24
C ILE A 716 -27.76 2.96 39.93
N ASN A 717 -26.73 2.62 39.15
CA ASN A 717 -26.92 1.90 37.88
C ASN A 717 -27.41 0.45 38.07
N PHE A 718 -26.93 -0.24 39.10
CA PHE A 718 -27.36 -1.62 39.39
C PHE A 718 -28.76 -1.70 40.00
N TRP A 719 -29.14 -0.70 40.80
CA TRP A 719 -30.31 -0.76 41.69
C TRP A 719 -31.34 0.36 41.50
N GLY A 720 -31.04 1.39 40.71
CA GLY A 720 -31.91 2.53 40.40
C GLY A 720 -31.97 3.62 41.48
N ILE A 721 -32.63 4.73 41.11
CA ILE A 721 -33.18 5.74 42.03
C ILE A 721 -34.70 5.75 41.79
N ASN A 722 -35.51 5.80 42.85
CA ASN A 722 -36.98 5.85 42.74
C ASN A 722 -37.60 4.73 41.85
N ASN A 723 -37.13 3.49 41.99
CA ASN A 723 -37.59 2.28 41.27
C ASN A 723 -37.27 2.21 39.75
N GLU A 724 -36.48 3.13 39.19
CA GLU A 724 -35.99 3.04 37.80
C GLU A 724 -34.56 2.46 37.73
N SER A 725 -34.38 1.22 38.19
CA SER A 725 -33.17 0.44 37.91
C SER A 725 -33.16 -0.08 36.47
N LEU A 726 -32.00 -0.15 35.82
CA LEU A 726 -31.87 -0.85 34.53
C LEU A 726 -31.57 -2.34 34.74
N LEU A 727 -30.58 -2.69 35.57
CA LEU A 727 -30.11 -4.09 35.66
C LEU A 727 -30.96 -4.96 36.60
N SER A 728 -31.21 -4.51 37.84
CA SER A 728 -32.01 -5.32 38.80
C SER A 728 -33.45 -5.51 38.32
N ASN A 729 -34.02 -4.50 37.66
CA ASN A 729 -35.35 -4.59 37.05
C ASN A 729 -35.36 -5.54 35.83
N GLU A 730 -34.34 -5.50 34.97
CA GLU A 730 -34.22 -6.46 33.86
C GLU A 730 -34.15 -7.91 34.37
N LEU A 731 -33.36 -8.17 35.41
CA LEU A 731 -33.29 -9.49 36.05
C LEU A 731 -34.62 -9.88 36.69
N TYR A 732 -35.25 -8.96 37.42
CA TYR A 732 -36.56 -9.20 38.04
C TYR A 732 -37.63 -9.54 37.00
N GLN A 733 -37.74 -8.76 35.92
CA GLN A 733 -38.71 -8.98 34.85
C GLN A 733 -38.49 -10.32 34.14
N LEU A 734 -37.23 -10.68 33.86
CA LEU A 734 -36.91 -11.98 33.26
C LEU A 734 -37.30 -13.12 34.20
N PHE A 735 -36.95 -13.01 35.48
CA PHE A 735 -37.29 -14.03 36.48
C PHE A 735 -38.80 -14.12 36.73
N GLN A 736 -39.52 -13.00 36.68
CA GLN A 736 -40.97 -12.94 36.76
C GLN A 736 -41.61 -13.68 35.59
N LYS A 737 -41.16 -13.40 34.36
CA LYS A 737 -41.65 -14.05 33.14
C LYS A 737 -41.49 -15.57 33.20
N HIS A 738 -40.38 -16.06 33.77
CA HIS A 738 -40.07 -17.48 33.88
C HIS A 738 -40.47 -18.12 35.21
N GLY A 739 -41.24 -17.42 36.06
CA GLY A 739 -41.80 -17.97 37.31
C GLY A 739 -40.78 -18.28 38.41
N LEU A 740 -39.59 -17.66 38.39
CA LEU A 740 -38.48 -17.93 39.30
C LEU A 740 -38.61 -17.14 40.63
N LYS A 741 -39.67 -17.42 41.40
CA LYS A 741 -40.03 -16.69 42.63
C LYS A 741 -38.87 -16.52 43.62
N LYS A 742 -38.11 -17.58 43.90
CA LYS A 742 -36.98 -17.54 44.83
C LYS A 742 -35.87 -16.56 44.40
N LEU A 743 -35.61 -16.42 43.10
CA LEU A 743 -34.60 -15.49 42.58
C LEU A 743 -35.11 -14.04 42.65
N MET A 744 -36.41 -13.82 42.42
CA MET A 744 -37.02 -12.50 42.59
C MET A 744 -37.01 -12.05 44.06
N GLU A 745 -37.40 -12.92 44.99
CA GLU A 745 -37.37 -12.66 46.43
C GLU A 745 -35.97 -12.26 46.90
N LEU A 746 -34.93 -12.88 46.33
CA LEU A 746 -33.53 -12.52 46.59
C LEU A 746 -33.18 -11.10 46.14
N ILE A 747 -33.59 -10.70 44.93
CA ILE A 747 -33.34 -9.35 44.42
C ILE A 747 -34.00 -8.32 45.34
N VAL A 748 -35.26 -8.55 45.72
CA VAL A 748 -36.02 -7.66 46.62
C VAL A 748 -35.38 -7.62 48.01
N LEU A 749 -35.00 -8.78 48.58
CA LEU A 749 -34.36 -8.86 49.88
C LEU A 749 -33.08 -8.02 49.95
N ILE A 750 -32.22 -8.13 48.94
CA ILE A 750 -30.98 -7.36 48.89
C ILE A 750 -31.26 -5.89 48.59
N GLN A 751 -32.28 -5.59 47.79
CA GLN A 751 -32.73 -4.23 47.54
C GLN A 751 -33.14 -3.51 48.82
N ASP A 752 -33.86 -4.18 49.72
CA ASP A 752 -34.30 -3.61 50.99
C ASP A 752 -33.14 -3.51 52.00
N LYS A 753 -32.26 -4.51 52.04
CA LYS A 753 -31.19 -4.59 53.05
C LYS A 753 -29.91 -3.83 52.71
N ARG A 754 -29.59 -3.60 51.43
CA ARG A 754 -28.33 -2.95 51.03
C ARG A 754 -28.15 -1.58 51.69
N HIS A 755 -29.25 -0.84 51.90
CA HIS A 755 -29.21 0.50 52.48
C HIS A 755 -28.72 0.53 53.95
N LEU A 756 -28.62 -0.63 54.60
CA LEU A 756 -28.05 -0.80 55.95
C LEU A 756 -26.51 -0.82 55.97
N TYR A 757 -25.88 -0.84 54.79
CA TYR A 757 -24.44 -1.02 54.62
C TYR A 757 -23.81 0.20 53.95
N GLU A 758 -22.51 0.40 54.16
CA GLU A 758 -21.76 1.42 53.45
C GLU A 758 -21.66 1.09 51.95
N ILE A 759 -21.43 2.10 51.11
CA ILE A 759 -21.43 1.97 49.64
C ILE A 759 -20.48 0.87 49.14
N GLN A 760 -19.30 0.71 49.77
CA GLN A 760 -18.35 -0.36 49.42
C GLN A 760 -18.90 -1.75 49.74
N GLU A 761 -19.53 -1.91 50.91
CA GLU A 761 -20.19 -3.15 51.33
C GLU A 761 -21.44 -3.44 50.49
N GLN A 762 -22.17 -2.42 50.03
CA GLN A 762 -23.29 -2.58 49.09
C GLN A 762 -22.83 -3.16 47.75
N LEU A 763 -21.69 -2.71 47.22
CA LEU A 763 -21.12 -3.26 45.99
C LEU A 763 -20.66 -4.70 46.18
N LEU A 764 -20.01 -5.01 47.30
CA LEU A 764 -19.66 -6.38 47.68
C LEU A 764 -20.90 -7.27 47.78
N LEU A 765 -21.96 -6.79 48.44
CA LEU A 765 -23.24 -7.51 48.55
C LEU A 765 -23.91 -7.72 47.18
N THR A 766 -23.80 -6.76 46.27
CA THR A 766 -24.31 -6.86 44.89
C THR A 766 -23.55 -7.92 44.09
N ARG A 767 -22.22 -7.97 44.20
CA ARG A 767 -21.41 -9.02 43.54
C ARG A 767 -21.66 -10.40 44.13
N LEU A 768 -21.84 -10.50 45.46
CA LEU A 768 -22.28 -11.73 46.12
C LEU A 768 -23.64 -12.19 45.61
N LEU A 769 -24.60 -11.27 45.44
CA LEU A 769 -25.89 -11.58 44.85
C LEU A 769 -25.73 -12.17 43.44
N PHE A 770 -24.92 -11.56 42.57
CA PHE A 770 -24.67 -12.11 41.23
C PHE A 770 -24.07 -13.53 41.28
N LEU A 771 -23.13 -13.79 42.20
CA LEU A 771 -22.55 -15.12 42.40
C LEU A 771 -23.60 -16.15 42.85
N VAL A 772 -24.48 -15.78 43.78
CA VAL A 772 -25.56 -16.64 44.28
C VAL A 772 -26.61 -16.89 43.19
N LEU A 773 -27.04 -15.84 42.48
CA LEU A 773 -27.98 -15.96 41.36
C LEU A 773 -27.42 -16.88 40.26
N SER A 774 -26.13 -16.73 39.91
CA SER A 774 -25.45 -17.63 38.98
C SER A 774 -25.56 -19.11 39.42
N HIS A 775 -25.25 -19.41 40.69
CA HIS A 775 -25.34 -20.79 41.19
C HIS A 775 -26.78 -21.33 41.19
N LEU A 776 -27.76 -20.55 41.65
CA LEU A 776 -29.15 -20.99 41.71
C LEU A 776 -29.79 -21.16 40.32
N LEU A 777 -29.34 -20.41 39.32
CA LEU A 777 -29.79 -20.57 37.93
C LEU A 777 -29.42 -21.93 37.35
N LEU A 778 -28.24 -22.47 37.69
CA LEU A 778 -27.82 -23.80 37.25
C LEU A 778 -28.66 -24.94 37.84
N GLN A 779 -29.42 -24.67 38.90
CA GLN A 779 -30.33 -25.63 39.52
C GLN A 779 -31.74 -25.61 38.91
N GLN A 780 -32.03 -24.70 37.99
CA GLN A 780 -33.34 -24.58 37.34
C GLN A 780 -33.45 -25.55 36.15
N LYS A 781 -34.63 -26.14 35.93
CA LYS A 781 -34.91 -26.99 34.76
C LYS A 781 -35.54 -26.15 33.64
N GLN A 782 -34.83 -26.06 32.50
CA GLN A 782 -35.24 -25.63 31.15
C GLN A 782 -36.44 -24.65 31.04
N SER A 783 -36.19 -23.34 31.20
CA SER A 783 -37.17 -22.29 30.86
C SER A 783 -36.65 -21.21 29.89
N PHE A 784 -35.34 -20.95 29.85
CA PHE A 784 -34.68 -20.00 28.92
C PHE A 784 -33.17 -20.30 28.82
N GLN A 785 -32.34 -19.42 28.24
CA GLN A 785 -30.88 -19.62 28.11
C GLN A 785 -30.13 -19.39 29.45
N TYR A 786 -30.51 -20.16 30.49
CA TYR A 786 -30.06 -19.98 31.88
C TYR A 786 -28.57 -20.28 32.08
N GLU A 787 -27.97 -21.19 31.32
CA GLU A 787 -26.52 -21.47 31.39
C GLU A 787 -25.70 -20.25 30.96
N GLY A 788 -26.11 -19.59 29.86
CA GLY A 788 -25.48 -18.37 29.38
C GLY A 788 -25.63 -17.22 30.39
N LEU A 789 -26.84 -17.01 30.91
CA LEU A 789 -27.08 -15.97 31.92
C LEU A 789 -26.30 -16.24 33.23
N SER A 790 -26.26 -17.49 33.68
CA SER A 790 -25.49 -17.90 34.86
C SER A 790 -24.02 -17.52 34.73
N LEU A 791 -23.42 -17.78 33.57
CA LEU A 791 -22.02 -17.45 33.32
C LEU A 791 -21.82 -15.93 33.27
N ILE A 792 -22.71 -15.16 32.62
CA ILE A 792 -22.63 -13.69 32.64
C ILE A 792 -22.71 -13.14 34.07
N LEU A 793 -23.65 -13.62 34.90
CA LEU A 793 -23.77 -13.18 36.30
C LEU A 793 -22.51 -13.54 37.11
N GLN A 794 -21.92 -14.70 36.88
CA GLN A 794 -20.62 -15.02 37.47
C GLN A 794 -19.54 -14.06 37.01
N MET A 795 -19.43 -13.76 35.72
CA MET A 795 -18.46 -12.79 35.21
C MET A 795 -18.67 -11.40 35.84
N MET A 796 -19.92 -10.96 36.01
CA MET A 796 -20.27 -9.70 36.68
C MET A 796 -19.90 -9.71 38.17
N ALA A 797 -20.02 -10.84 38.86
CA ALA A 797 -19.57 -10.98 40.24
C ALA A 797 -18.06 -10.74 40.41
N PHE A 798 -17.26 -10.95 39.36
CA PHE A 798 -15.81 -10.73 39.35
C PHE A 798 -15.38 -9.51 38.53
N THR A 799 -16.32 -8.62 38.17
CA THR A 799 -15.99 -7.36 37.50
C THR A 799 -15.94 -6.25 38.55
N TYR A 800 -14.79 -5.58 38.65
CA TYR A 800 -14.53 -4.59 39.71
C TYR A 800 -14.41 -3.17 39.16
N THR A 801 -13.83 -3.03 37.96
CA THR A 801 -13.58 -1.75 37.33
C THR A 801 -14.66 -1.45 36.30
N TYR A 802 -15.39 -0.37 36.54
CA TYR A 802 -16.35 0.20 35.61
C TYR A 802 -15.96 1.64 35.27
N PHE A 803 -16.24 2.05 34.03
CA PHE A 803 -15.90 3.37 33.54
C PHE A 803 -16.99 3.92 32.62
N LYS A 804 -17.05 5.24 32.47
CA LYS A 804 -18.01 5.95 31.63
C LYS A 804 -17.28 6.90 30.68
N PRO A 805 -17.83 7.14 29.47
CA PRO A 805 -17.28 8.11 28.55
C PRO A 805 -17.74 9.52 28.90
N THR A 806 -16.94 10.50 28.56
CA THR A 806 -17.32 11.92 28.63
C THR A 806 -18.30 12.26 27.51
N GLU A 807 -19.35 13.01 27.84
CA GLU A 807 -20.39 13.42 26.88
C GLU A 807 -19.99 14.72 26.16
N TYR A 808 -19.08 14.61 25.19
CA TYR A 808 -18.71 15.76 24.36
C TYR A 808 -19.89 16.20 23.46
N LYS A 809 -20.03 17.50 23.23
CA LYS A 809 -20.99 18.02 22.26
C LYS A 809 -20.54 17.73 20.83
N GLY A 810 -21.41 17.08 20.05
CA GLY A 810 -21.17 16.84 18.62
C GLY A 810 -21.31 18.10 17.77
N PHE A 811 -20.60 18.15 16.64
CA PHE A 811 -20.63 19.27 15.70
C PHE A 811 -20.42 18.79 14.25
N GLN A 812 -20.62 19.70 13.28
CA GLN A 812 -20.27 19.48 11.88
C GLN A 812 -19.10 20.40 11.51
N SER A 813 -18.10 19.84 10.82
CA SER A 813 -16.99 20.64 10.29
C SER A 813 -17.40 21.48 9.08
N PRO A 814 -16.57 22.46 8.67
CA PRO A 814 -16.79 23.21 7.43
C PRO A 814 -17.00 22.27 6.23
N PRO A 815 -17.92 22.58 5.31
CA PRO A 815 -18.20 21.72 4.16
C PRO A 815 -16.99 21.57 3.25
N ILE A 816 -16.87 20.43 2.58
CA ILE A 816 -15.95 20.25 1.46
C ILE A 816 -16.68 20.68 0.19
N ASP A 817 -16.16 21.71 -0.49
CA ASP A 817 -16.81 22.30 -1.67
C ASP A 817 -16.68 21.44 -2.94
N ASP A 818 -17.67 21.59 -3.83
CA ASP A 818 -17.89 20.82 -5.09
C ASP A 818 -16.77 20.99 -6.15
N LEU A 819 -15.80 21.90 -5.93
CA LEU A 819 -14.67 22.11 -6.84
C LEU A 819 -13.74 20.89 -6.92
N GLU A 820 -13.73 20.04 -5.89
CA GLU A 820 -12.80 18.91 -5.80
C GLU A 820 -13.27 17.66 -6.56
N TRP A 821 -14.59 17.46 -6.68
CA TRP A 821 -15.14 16.23 -7.25
C TRP A 821 -15.13 16.19 -8.78
N GLY A 822 -15.37 17.33 -9.44
CA GLY A 822 -15.44 17.41 -10.91
C GLY A 822 -14.12 17.10 -11.64
N LYS A 823 -13.01 16.96 -10.91
CA LYS A 823 -11.67 16.67 -11.42
C LYS A 823 -11.08 15.34 -10.94
N VAL A 824 -11.72 14.65 -10.00
CA VAL A 824 -11.27 13.34 -9.50
C VAL A 824 -11.91 12.25 -10.37
N GLY A 825 -11.17 11.77 -11.37
CA GLY A 825 -11.64 10.78 -12.34
C GLY A 825 -12.73 11.28 -13.30
N LEU A 826 -13.24 10.37 -14.15
CA LEU A 826 -14.17 10.65 -15.27
C LEU A 826 -15.61 11.09 -14.85
N ILE A 827 -15.82 11.65 -13.65
CA ILE A 827 -17.15 11.91 -13.09
C ILE A 827 -17.51 13.40 -13.17
N LYS A 828 -18.45 13.75 -14.06
CA LYS A 828 -18.89 15.14 -14.32
C LYS A 828 -20.15 15.58 -13.57
N LYS A 829 -20.57 14.88 -12.51
CA LYS A 829 -21.81 15.21 -11.76
C LYS A 829 -21.46 15.95 -10.47
N LYS A 830 -22.15 17.06 -10.19
CA LYS A 830 -21.97 17.85 -8.95
C LYS A 830 -22.28 17.02 -7.70
N GLY A 831 -21.34 17.02 -6.76
CA GLY A 831 -21.54 16.52 -5.40
C GLY A 831 -22.20 17.59 -4.54
N LYS A 832 -22.98 17.19 -3.53
CA LYS A 832 -23.49 18.15 -2.54
C LYS A 832 -22.37 18.43 -1.52
N ALA A 833 -21.96 19.69 -1.40
CA ALA A 833 -21.01 20.10 -0.37
C ALA A 833 -21.53 19.68 1.01
N GLU A 834 -20.69 19.02 1.80
CA GLU A 834 -21.06 18.43 3.08
C GLU A 834 -19.86 18.44 4.03
N GLY A 835 -20.10 18.76 5.31
CA GLY A 835 -19.11 18.68 6.38
C GLY A 835 -19.14 17.32 7.07
N LYS A 836 -18.05 16.93 7.71
CA LYS A 836 -18.01 15.69 8.50
C LYS A 836 -18.77 15.90 9.81
N THR A 837 -19.58 14.91 10.18
CA THR A 837 -20.28 14.92 11.47
C THR A 837 -19.42 14.24 12.52
N TYR A 838 -19.10 14.99 13.58
CA TYR A 838 -18.37 14.52 14.75
C TYR A 838 -19.34 14.25 15.90
N SER A 839 -19.32 13.02 16.43
CA SER A 839 -20.18 12.59 17.54
C SER A 839 -19.48 12.72 18.89
N SER A 840 -20.23 12.63 20.00
CA SER A 840 -19.71 12.58 21.36
C SER A 840 -18.67 11.48 21.60
N LEU A 841 -18.73 10.36 20.88
CA LEU A 841 -17.78 9.24 21.02
C LEU A 841 -16.56 9.33 20.10
N PHE A 842 -16.38 10.45 19.38
CA PHE A 842 -15.32 10.58 18.39
C PHE A 842 -13.93 10.44 19.03
N VAL A 843 -13.65 11.17 20.12
CA VAL A 843 -12.34 11.14 20.79
C VAL A 843 -11.97 9.73 21.23
N TRP A 844 -12.89 9.04 21.89
CA TRP A 844 -12.68 7.65 22.33
C TRP A 844 -12.42 6.71 21.14
N GLY A 845 -13.27 6.78 20.10
CA GLY A 845 -13.14 5.92 18.92
C GLY A 845 -11.83 6.17 18.16
N GLN A 846 -11.43 7.43 18.01
CA GLN A 846 -10.22 7.82 17.29
C GLN A 846 -8.95 7.41 18.05
N LEU A 847 -8.91 7.57 19.38
CA LEU A 847 -7.76 7.15 20.19
C LEU A 847 -7.60 5.64 20.26
N VAL A 848 -8.68 4.86 20.33
CA VAL A 848 -8.59 3.38 20.31
C VAL A 848 -8.27 2.85 18.91
N GLY A 849 -8.63 3.60 17.87
CA GLY A 849 -8.34 3.31 16.46
C GLY A 849 -7.09 3.99 15.91
N TRP A 850 -6.20 4.51 16.76
CA TRP A 850 -5.10 5.41 16.37
C TRP A 850 -4.16 4.89 15.27
N TYR A 851 -4.02 3.58 15.15
CA TYR A 851 -3.14 2.89 14.20
C TYR A 851 -3.73 2.77 12.79
N LYS A 852 -4.98 3.20 12.58
CA LYS A 852 -5.67 3.15 11.30
C LYS A 852 -5.60 4.50 10.61
N GLN A 853 -5.10 4.54 9.37
CA GLN A 853 -4.99 5.78 8.59
C GLN A 853 -6.37 6.33 8.22
N THR A 854 -7.25 5.47 7.68
CA THR A 854 -8.57 5.88 7.19
C THR A 854 -9.72 5.21 7.95
N VAL A 855 -10.35 5.97 8.85
CA VAL A 855 -11.60 5.57 9.52
C VAL A 855 -12.60 6.71 9.41
N ALA A 856 -13.54 6.56 8.47
CA ALA A 856 -14.54 7.59 8.19
C ALA A 856 -15.44 7.90 9.40
N SER A 857 -15.72 6.89 10.22
CA SER A 857 -16.58 7.01 11.41
C SER A 857 -16.03 6.19 12.58
N PRO A 858 -15.02 6.69 13.31
CA PRO A 858 -14.41 5.97 14.43
C PRO A 858 -15.41 5.54 15.50
N GLN A 859 -16.46 6.35 15.73
CA GLN A 859 -17.55 6.05 16.64
C GLN A 859 -18.34 4.79 16.24
N LEU A 860 -18.55 4.55 14.94
CA LEU A 860 -19.31 3.38 14.48
C LEU A 860 -18.47 2.11 14.65
N SER A 861 -17.18 2.17 14.34
CA SER A 861 -16.23 1.08 14.60
C SER A 861 -16.18 0.75 16.09
N LEU A 862 -16.04 1.77 16.95
CA LEU A 862 -16.06 1.61 18.40
C LEU A 862 -17.36 0.96 18.89
N CYS A 863 -18.53 1.38 18.37
CA CYS A 863 -19.82 0.79 18.74
C CYS A 863 -19.93 -0.69 18.42
N VAL A 864 -19.25 -1.18 17.39
CA VAL A 864 -19.19 -2.61 17.05
C VAL A 864 -18.20 -3.31 17.97
N ASP A 865 -16.98 -2.79 18.08
CA ASP A 865 -15.88 -3.43 18.81
C ASP A 865 -16.16 -3.58 20.32
N ARG A 866 -16.96 -2.68 20.91
CA ARG A 866 -17.36 -2.73 22.34
C ARG A 866 -18.24 -3.93 22.70
N ARG A 867 -18.97 -4.49 21.73
CA ARG A 867 -19.99 -5.53 21.98
C ARG A 867 -19.33 -6.83 22.42
N GLY A 868 -19.62 -7.24 23.65
CA GLY A 868 -19.04 -8.43 24.26
C GLY A 868 -17.60 -8.27 24.74
N THR A 869 -16.92 -7.17 24.44
CA THR A 869 -15.55 -6.92 24.94
C THR A 869 -15.59 -6.03 26.18
N LEU A 870 -16.26 -4.89 26.09
CA LEU A 870 -16.38 -3.89 27.16
C LEU A 870 -17.80 -3.78 27.71
N LEU A 871 -18.75 -4.48 27.07
CA LEU A 871 -20.15 -4.46 27.43
C LEU A 871 -20.70 -5.88 27.48
N TYR A 872 -21.40 -6.20 28.57
CA TYR A 872 -22.16 -7.44 28.68
C TYR A 872 -23.43 -7.41 27.83
N PRO A 873 -23.92 -8.58 27.36
CA PRO A 873 -25.22 -8.69 26.71
C PRO A 873 -26.35 -8.18 27.61
N GLN A 874 -27.40 -7.62 27.03
CA GLN A 874 -28.62 -7.31 27.77
C GLN A 874 -29.24 -8.59 28.32
N ILE A 875 -29.80 -8.52 29.54
CA ILE A 875 -30.34 -9.69 30.24
C ILE A 875 -31.51 -10.31 29.46
N SER A 876 -32.32 -9.48 28.79
CA SER A 876 -33.41 -9.94 27.93
C SER A 876 -32.95 -10.80 26.74
N SER A 877 -31.66 -10.78 26.38
CA SER A 877 -31.11 -11.60 25.27
C SER A 877 -31.16 -13.09 25.56
N PHE A 878 -31.24 -13.48 26.84
CA PHE A 878 -31.29 -14.87 27.27
C PHE A 878 -32.72 -15.44 27.24
N ASP A 879 -33.73 -14.61 26.99
CA ASP A 879 -35.12 -14.99 26.88
C ASP A 879 -35.43 -15.55 25.47
N ILE A 880 -35.85 -16.82 25.39
CA ILE A 880 -36.03 -17.51 24.10
C ILE A 880 -37.25 -16.93 23.37
N ASN A 881 -37.05 -16.15 22.29
CA ASN A 881 -38.11 -15.88 21.30
C ASN A 881 -38.08 -16.97 20.22
N VAL A 882 -38.84 -18.05 20.41
CA VAL A 882 -39.01 -19.13 19.42
C VAL A 882 -39.61 -18.61 18.10
N GLU A 883 -40.32 -17.48 18.10
CA GLU A 883 -41.09 -17.01 16.92
C GLU A 883 -40.33 -16.16 15.90
N LYS A 884 -39.07 -15.75 16.15
CA LYS A 884 -38.30 -14.93 15.19
C LYS A 884 -37.22 -15.68 14.40
N GLN A 885 -37.21 -17.01 14.46
CA GLN A 885 -36.28 -17.81 13.64
C GLN A 885 -36.71 -18.00 12.18
N VAL A 886 -37.86 -17.47 11.76
CA VAL A 886 -38.32 -17.54 10.35
C VAL A 886 -38.53 -16.12 9.81
N GLN A 887 -37.44 -15.49 9.36
CA GLN A 887 -37.35 -14.48 8.27
C GLN A 887 -36.16 -13.54 8.50
N SER A 888 -34.94 -14.06 8.37
CA SER A 888 -33.79 -13.22 8.04
C SER A 888 -32.71 -14.05 7.34
N GLN A 889 -33.03 -14.52 6.13
CA GLN A 889 -31.99 -14.79 5.12
C GLN A 889 -31.39 -13.45 4.66
N GLN A 890 -30.63 -12.80 5.54
CA GLN A 890 -29.58 -11.84 5.19
C GLN A 890 -28.47 -12.00 6.22
N GLU A 891 -27.45 -12.77 5.86
CA GLU A 891 -26.18 -12.82 6.57
C GLU A 891 -25.63 -11.39 6.71
N LYS A 892 -25.79 -10.78 7.89
CA LYS A 892 -25.07 -9.57 8.27
C LYS A 892 -24.19 -9.89 9.48
N ASN A 893 -22.93 -10.20 9.19
CA ASN A 893 -21.75 -10.11 10.06
C ASN A 893 -21.96 -10.33 11.58
N LYS A 894 -22.06 -11.60 11.97
CA LYS A 894 -22.05 -12.06 13.37
C LYS A 894 -20.68 -11.76 14.03
N THR A 895 -20.59 -10.67 14.77
CA THR A 895 -19.32 -10.10 15.31
C THR A 895 -19.28 -9.97 16.84
N ASP A 896 -20.07 -10.74 17.58
CA ASP A 896 -20.12 -10.59 19.05
C ASP A 896 -19.08 -11.49 19.75
N PHE A 897 -18.16 -10.88 20.51
CA PHE A 897 -17.05 -11.59 21.17
C PHE A 897 -17.53 -12.60 22.21
N ILE A 898 -18.39 -12.19 23.16
CA ILE A 898 -18.95 -13.09 24.19
C ILE A 898 -19.76 -14.22 23.55
N TYR A 899 -20.57 -13.94 22.53
CA TYR A 899 -21.32 -14.97 21.80
C TYR A 899 -20.38 -16.07 21.28
N LYS A 900 -19.36 -15.68 20.51
CA LYS A 900 -18.38 -16.62 19.95
C LYS A 900 -17.61 -17.37 21.04
N TYR A 901 -17.32 -16.68 22.15
CA TYR A 901 -16.63 -17.26 23.28
C TYR A 901 -17.48 -18.34 23.98
N LEU A 902 -18.77 -18.06 24.24
CA LEU A 902 -19.71 -19.00 24.84
C LEU A 902 -19.92 -20.24 23.97
N GLU A 903 -20.11 -20.06 22.65
CA GLU A 903 -20.26 -21.19 21.72
C GLU A 903 -18.97 -22.01 21.61
N LYS A 904 -17.82 -21.37 21.35
CA LYS A 904 -16.57 -22.08 21.05
C LYS A 904 -15.92 -22.70 22.28
N ARG A 905 -15.93 -22.01 23.42
CA ARG A 905 -15.19 -22.42 24.62
C ARG A 905 -16.03 -23.25 25.58
N PHE A 906 -17.30 -22.90 25.75
CA PHE A 906 -18.18 -23.52 26.75
C PHE A 906 -19.30 -24.38 26.13
N ASN A 907 -19.38 -24.44 24.79
CA ASN A 907 -20.44 -25.15 24.06
C ASN A 907 -21.85 -24.73 24.52
N ILE A 908 -22.02 -23.45 24.92
CA ILE A 908 -23.30 -22.89 25.34
C ILE A 908 -23.93 -22.25 24.11
N SER A 909 -25.03 -22.84 23.62
CA SER A 909 -25.81 -22.26 22.52
C SER A 909 -26.64 -21.09 23.04
N VAL A 910 -26.29 -19.89 22.61
CA VAL A 910 -27.03 -18.65 22.86
C VAL A 910 -27.62 -18.12 21.55
N GLY A 911 -28.74 -17.40 21.63
CA GLY A 911 -29.36 -16.77 20.46
C GLY A 911 -28.60 -15.51 20.04
N GLU A 912 -29.12 -14.76 19.07
CA GLU A 912 -28.58 -13.42 18.80
C GLU A 912 -28.67 -12.55 20.07
N MET A 913 -27.52 -12.03 20.51
CA MET A 913 -27.45 -11.22 21.72
C MET A 913 -27.60 -9.74 21.42
N SER A 914 -28.49 -9.07 22.16
CA SER A 914 -28.64 -7.63 22.08
C SER A 914 -27.67 -6.94 23.02
N TYR A 915 -27.02 -5.88 22.52
CA TYR A 915 -26.19 -4.97 23.29
C TYR A 915 -26.77 -3.54 23.30
N LYS A 916 -28.07 -3.38 22.97
CA LYS A 916 -28.76 -2.10 22.91
C LYS A 916 -29.19 -1.63 24.30
N THR A 917 -28.23 -1.30 25.14
CA THR A 917 -28.49 -0.87 26.52
C THR A 917 -28.55 0.65 26.65
N ASN A 918 -29.40 1.13 27.56
CA ASN A 918 -29.41 2.53 28.02
C ASN A 918 -28.28 2.82 29.02
N GLN A 919 -27.52 1.79 29.42
CA GLN A 919 -26.39 1.92 30.33
C GLN A 919 -25.28 2.76 29.69
N LYS A 920 -24.86 3.82 30.40
CA LYS A 920 -23.76 4.71 29.98
C LYS A 920 -22.40 4.30 30.58
N TYR A 921 -22.26 3.06 31.04
CA TYR A 921 -21.05 2.54 31.65
C TYR A 921 -20.55 1.27 30.96
N PHE A 922 -19.27 0.98 31.13
CA PHE A 922 -18.54 -0.10 30.50
C PHE A 922 -17.69 -0.82 31.52
N GLY A 923 -17.55 -2.13 31.37
CA GLY A 923 -16.81 -2.99 32.29
C GLY A 923 -17.20 -4.45 32.08
N THR A 924 -16.18 -5.30 31.93
CA THR A 924 -16.32 -6.75 31.86
C THR A 924 -15.14 -7.41 32.55
N ILE A 925 -15.28 -8.68 32.89
CA ILE A 925 -14.19 -9.52 33.38
C ILE A 925 -13.01 -9.60 32.40
N PHE A 926 -13.26 -9.49 31.09
CA PHE A 926 -12.20 -9.46 30.08
C PHE A 926 -11.40 -8.16 30.15
N PHE A 927 -12.08 -7.03 30.36
CA PHE A 927 -11.42 -5.76 30.64
C PHE A 927 -10.66 -5.81 31.96
N GLU A 928 -11.29 -6.33 33.01
CA GLU A 928 -10.69 -6.48 34.34
C GLU A 928 -9.40 -7.30 34.28
N TYR A 929 -9.40 -8.41 33.54
CA TYR A 929 -8.23 -9.26 33.35
C TYR A 929 -7.02 -8.51 32.76
N VAL A 930 -7.26 -7.57 31.85
CA VAL A 930 -6.20 -6.77 31.22
C VAL A 930 -5.84 -5.54 32.05
N TYR A 931 -6.82 -4.94 32.72
CA TYR A 931 -6.68 -3.69 33.45
C TYR A 931 -6.03 -3.87 34.83
N SER A 932 -6.40 -4.93 35.55
CA SER A 932 -5.97 -5.15 36.93
C SER A 932 -4.70 -5.99 37.03
N GLN A 933 -3.60 -5.34 37.41
CA GLN A 933 -2.31 -6.01 37.60
C GLN A 933 -2.30 -6.99 38.80
N GLU A 934 -3.14 -6.76 39.80
CA GLU A 934 -3.17 -7.50 41.07
C GLU A 934 -3.81 -8.89 40.99
N LEU A 935 -4.62 -9.17 39.96
CA LEU A 935 -5.41 -10.40 39.89
C LEU A 935 -4.62 -11.60 39.34
N GLY A 936 -3.49 -11.34 38.67
CA GLY A 936 -2.60 -12.35 38.10
C GLY A 936 -3.11 -12.99 36.80
N SER A 937 -2.21 -13.63 36.05
CA SER A 937 -2.47 -14.17 34.71
C SER A 937 -3.50 -15.31 34.66
N GLN A 938 -3.71 -16.01 35.77
CA GLN A 938 -4.68 -17.12 35.83
C GLN A 938 -6.09 -16.69 36.28
N PHE A 939 -6.33 -15.40 36.54
CA PHE A 939 -7.61 -14.90 37.05
C PHE A 939 -8.79 -15.29 36.17
N LEU A 940 -8.72 -14.96 34.88
CA LEU A 940 -9.81 -15.19 33.95
C LEU A 940 -10.11 -16.68 33.81
N ASP A 941 -9.08 -17.50 33.56
CA ASP A 941 -9.26 -18.94 33.39
C ASP A 941 -9.81 -19.62 34.66
N ARG A 942 -9.31 -19.24 35.84
CA ARG A 942 -9.83 -19.79 37.10
C ARG A 942 -11.29 -19.41 37.30
N VAL A 943 -11.65 -18.13 37.15
CA VAL A 943 -13.05 -17.70 37.34
C VAL A 943 -13.98 -18.41 36.36
N LEU A 944 -13.55 -18.63 35.13
CA LEU A 944 -14.41 -19.21 34.09
C LEU A 944 -14.48 -20.75 34.14
N VAL A 945 -13.44 -21.46 34.54
CA VAL A 945 -13.45 -22.94 34.66
C VAL A 945 -14.33 -23.44 35.82
N TYR A 946 -14.51 -22.62 36.86
CA TYR A 946 -15.35 -22.98 38.02
C TYR A 946 -16.83 -22.60 37.85
N ASP A 947 -17.28 -22.22 36.66
CA ASP A 947 -18.64 -21.77 36.39
C ASP A 947 -19.73 -22.83 36.61
N LYS A 948 -19.44 -24.10 36.37
CA LYS A 948 -20.39 -25.21 36.62
C LYS A 948 -20.11 -25.98 37.92
N LYS A 949 -19.23 -25.47 38.79
CA LYS A 949 -18.84 -26.14 40.04
C LYS A 949 -19.72 -25.71 41.21
N ASP A 950 -19.66 -26.48 42.30
CA ASP A 950 -20.43 -26.21 43.51
C ASP A 950 -20.15 -24.81 44.08
N PHE A 951 -21.16 -24.25 44.74
CA PHE A 951 -21.11 -22.91 45.30
C PHE A 951 -19.90 -22.69 46.21
N ASN A 952 -19.54 -23.70 47.03
CA ASN A 952 -18.39 -23.64 47.93
C ASN A 952 -17.07 -23.35 47.19
N ILE A 953 -16.89 -23.89 45.98
CA ILE A 953 -15.68 -23.67 45.18
C ILE A 953 -15.70 -22.26 44.60
N LYS A 954 -16.84 -21.85 44.02
CA LYS A 954 -17.05 -20.48 43.50
C LYS A 954 -16.80 -19.42 44.57
N PHE A 955 -17.36 -19.62 45.77
CA PHE A 955 -17.24 -18.71 46.90
C PHE A 955 -15.80 -18.64 47.44
N LYS A 956 -15.06 -19.76 47.48
CA LYS A 956 -13.63 -19.73 47.81
C LYS A 956 -12.82 -18.87 46.83
N GLN A 957 -13.10 -18.95 45.53
CA GLN A 957 -12.45 -18.07 44.54
C GLN A 957 -12.87 -16.62 44.71
N PHE A 958 -14.16 -16.37 44.96
CA PHE A 958 -14.68 -15.04 45.26
C PHE A 958 -13.96 -14.40 46.44
N LEU A 959 -13.87 -15.09 47.58
CA LEU A 959 -13.12 -14.65 48.76
C LEU A 959 -11.65 -14.33 48.42
N LYS A 960 -11.00 -15.19 47.63
CA LYS A 960 -9.61 -14.99 47.22
C LYS A 960 -9.44 -13.67 46.46
N TYR A 961 -10.25 -13.43 45.43
CA TYR A 961 -10.07 -12.25 44.57
C TYR A 961 -10.61 -10.96 45.20
N GLU A 962 -11.66 -11.03 46.02
CA GLU A 962 -12.12 -9.89 46.84
C GLU A 962 -11.05 -9.44 47.83
N LYS A 963 -10.40 -10.39 48.50
CA LYS A 963 -9.29 -10.08 49.41
C LYS A 963 -8.10 -9.47 48.65
N LEU A 964 -7.77 -9.98 47.47
CA LEU A 964 -6.70 -9.42 46.65
C LEU A 964 -7.00 -8.00 46.19
N LYS A 965 -8.26 -7.70 45.82
CA LYS A 965 -8.62 -6.43 45.19
C LYS A 965 -8.94 -5.31 46.17
N PHE A 966 -9.64 -5.61 47.26
CA PHE A 966 -10.15 -4.60 48.20
C PHE A 966 -9.69 -4.84 49.64
N ASN A 967 -8.89 -5.88 49.90
CA ASN A 967 -8.42 -6.24 51.23
C ASN A 967 -9.56 -6.49 52.24
N HIS A 968 -10.76 -6.82 51.76
CA HIS A 968 -11.92 -7.16 52.57
C HIS A 968 -11.60 -8.33 53.51
N SER A 969 -12.01 -8.21 54.79
CA SER A 969 -11.78 -9.29 55.75
C SER A 969 -12.71 -10.46 55.47
N SER A 970 -12.23 -11.69 55.70
CA SER A 970 -13.08 -12.87 55.55
C SER A 970 -14.34 -12.76 56.42
N GLU A 971 -14.22 -12.19 57.61
CA GLU A 971 -15.33 -11.99 58.54
C GLU A 971 -16.41 -11.05 57.99
N GLN A 972 -16.02 -9.95 57.33
CA GLN A 972 -16.96 -9.05 56.64
C GLN A 972 -17.72 -9.79 55.54
N ILE A 973 -17.03 -10.58 54.72
CA ILE A 973 -17.68 -11.33 53.63
C ILE A 973 -18.58 -12.44 54.19
N TYR A 974 -18.15 -13.15 55.25
CA TYR A 974 -18.96 -14.16 55.93
C TYR A 974 -20.20 -13.55 56.63
N LYS A 975 -20.11 -12.33 57.14
CA LYS A 975 -21.26 -11.60 57.70
C LYS A 975 -22.30 -11.29 56.61
N LEU A 976 -21.86 -10.82 55.44
CA LEU A 976 -22.76 -10.47 54.33
C LEU A 976 -23.38 -11.71 53.68
N ILE A 977 -22.63 -12.82 53.56
CA ILE A 977 -23.17 -14.04 52.96
C ILE A 977 -24.22 -14.73 53.83
N ASP A 978 -24.30 -14.40 55.13
CA ASP A 978 -25.32 -14.92 56.05
C ASP A 978 -26.75 -14.61 55.55
N HIS A 979 -26.94 -13.52 54.79
CA HIS A 979 -28.20 -13.21 54.13
C HIS A 979 -28.65 -14.29 53.12
N PHE A 980 -27.74 -15.11 52.62
CA PHE A 980 -27.99 -16.17 51.64
C PHE A 980 -27.91 -17.58 52.23
N LYS A 981 -27.62 -17.75 53.54
CA LYS A 981 -27.36 -19.06 54.16
C LYS A 981 -28.48 -20.09 54.04
N ASN A 982 -29.72 -19.62 53.93
CA ASN A 982 -30.90 -20.48 53.80
C ASN A 982 -31.08 -21.00 52.36
N LEU A 983 -30.27 -20.52 51.41
CA LEU A 983 -30.42 -20.76 49.97
C LEU A 983 -29.20 -21.45 49.37
N VAL A 984 -28.02 -21.22 49.93
CA VAL A 984 -26.77 -21.86 49.51
C VAL A 984 -26.03 -22.43 50.71
N GLN A 985 -25.35 -23.56 50.53
CA GLN A 985 -24.50 -24.12 51.59
C GLN A 985 -23.29 -23.21 51.77
N VAL A 986 -23.20 -22.52 52.90
CA VAL A 986 -22.09 -21.62 53.24
C VAL A 986 -20.98 -22.43 53.95
N PRO A 987 -19.70 -22.30 53.56
CA PRO A 987 -18.61 -22.95 54.28
C PRO A 987 -18.54 -22.48 55.74
N LYS A 988 -18.37 -23.41 56.69
CA LYS A 988 -18.14 -23.06 58.11
C LYS A 988 -16.79 -22.34 58.25
N GLN A 989 -16.79 -21.18 58.89
CA GLN A 989 -15.57 -20.46 59.26
C GLN A 989 -14.73 -21.35 60.19
N ARG A 990 -13.63 -21.92 59.69
CA ARG A 990 -12.71 -22.68 60.54
C ARG A 990 -12.00 -21.68 61.46
N SER A 991 -12.32 -21.70 62.76
CA SER A 991 -11.59 -20.97 63.79
C SER A 991 -10.12 -21.42 63.76
N ASN A 992 -9.20 -20.49 63.49
CA ASN A 992 -7.77 -20.75 63.53
C ASN A 992 -7.35 -21.22 64.92
N ARG A 993 -7.16 -22.54 65.08
CA ARG A 993 -6.14 -23.17 65.94
C ARG A 993 -6.11 -24.67 65.62
N LYS A 994 -4.99 -25.11 65.04
CA LYS A 994 -4.59 -26.49 64.70
C LYS A 994 -5.26 -27.12 63.47
N LYS A 995 -4.58 -26.99 62.32
CA LYS A 995 -4.14 -28.14 61.49
C LYS A 995 -3.34 -27.61 60.29
N ILE A 996 -2.03 -27.51 60.50
CA ILE A 996 -1.00 -27.34 59.45
C ILE A 996 -0.68 -28.70 58.79
N GLU A 997 -1.34 -29.79 59.19
CA GLU A 997 -0.98 -31.15 58.74
C GLU A 997 -1.91 -31.75 57.67
N ASP A 998 -3.08 -31.14 57.39
CA ASP A 998 -3.98 -31.66 56.35
C ASP A 998 -3.68 -31.08 54.93
N ILE A 999 -2.72 -30.16 54.79
CA ILE A 999 -2.30 -29.57 53.50
C ILE A 999 -1.35 -30.50 52.72
N LYS A 1000 -0.73 -31.47 53.40
CA LYS A 1000 0.17 -32.45 52.77
C LYS A 1000 -0.54 -33.60 52.04
N SER A 1001 -1.88 -33.61 51.98
CA SER A 1001 -2.64 -34.56 51.15
C SER A 1001 -3.19 -33.94 49.86
N GLU A 1002 -3.24 -32.60 49.76
CA GLU A 1002 -3.49 -31.88 48.50
C GLU A 1002 -2.27 -31.84 47.58
N GLU A 1003 -1.10 -32.31 48.03
CA GLU A 1003 0.06 -32.61 47.17
C GLU A 1003 -0.27 -33.67 46.10
N ARG A 1004 -1.41 -34.37 46.16
CA ARG A 1004 -1.94 -35.17 45.04
C ARG A 1004 -2.59 -34.36 43.91
N GLN A 1005 -2.89 -33.07 44.10
CA GLN A 1005 -3.20 -32.14 42.99
C GLN A 1005 -1.98 -31.79 42.13
N GLN A 1006 -0.77 -32.18 42.54
CA GLN A 1006 0.42 -32.14 41.67
C GLN A 1006 0.28 -33.03 40.41
N GLU A 1007 -0.66 -33.99 40.38
CA GLU A 1007 -0.97 -34.74 39.15
C GLU A 1007 -1.83 -33.95 38.14
N ASP A 1008 -2.69 -33.03 38.59
CA ASP A 1008 -3.49 -32.15 37.71
C ASP A 1008 -2.64 -31.02 37.11
N GLU A 1009 -1.61 -30.58 37.85
CA GLU A 1009 -0.58 -29.66 37.37
C GLU A 1009 0.26 -30.26 36.22
N LEU A 1010 0.31 -31.59 36.11
CA LEU A 1010 0.94 -32.31 35.00
C LEU A 1010 0.03 -32.45 33.76
N LEU A 1011 -1.29 -32.54 33.95
CA LEU A 1011 -2.27 -32.56 32.85
C LEU A 1011 -2.42 -31.18 32.19
N PHE A 1012 -2.38 -30.10 32.99
CA PHE A 1012 -2.33 -28.72 32.48
C PHE A 1012 -1.04 -28.44 31.69
N LYS A 1013 0.10 -29.01 32.11
CA LYS A 1013 1.35 -28.98 31.33
C LYS A 1013 1.23 -29.68 29.96
N ARG A 1014 0.30 -30.63 29.81
CA ARG A 1014 0.08 -31.37 28.56
C ARG A 1014 -0.85 -30.65 27.58
N GLU A 1015 -1.78 -29.83 28.06
CA GLU A 1015 -2.66 -29.03 27.18
C GLU A 1015 -2.03 -27.69 26.77
N CYS A 1016 -1.14 -27.11 27.59
CA CYS A 1016 -0.31 -25.96 27.16
C CYS A 1016 0.63 -26.30 25.99
N LEU A 1017 0.95 -27.59 25.76
CA LEU A 1017 1.72 -28.07 24.60
C LEU A 1017 0.90 -28.09 23.29
N ILE A 1018 -0.44 -28.10 23.35
CA ILE A 1018 -1.29 -28.03 22.14
C ILE A 1018 -1.42 -26.58 21.64
N THR A 1019 -1.14 -25.59 22.50
CA THR A 1019 -0.88 -24.19 22.11
C THR A 1019 0.43 -24.01 21.33
N GLN A 1020 1.22 -25.06 21.07
CA GLN A 1020 2.38 -25.04 20.19
C GLN A 1020 2.13 -25.60 18.77
N GLU A 1021 0.89 -26.01 18.41
CA GLU A 1021 0.52 -26.40 17.03
C GLU A 1021 -0.49 -25.43 16.34
N ILE A 1022 -0.79 -24.28 16.95
CA ILE A 1022 -1.51 -23.14 16.35
C ILE A 1022 -0.71 -21.87 16.64
#